data_AF-A0A8C1GAK8-F1
#
_entry.id   AF-A0A8C1GAK8-F1
#
_cell.length_a   1.000
_cell.length_b   1.000
_cell.length_c   1.000
_cell.angle_alpha   90.00
_cell.angle_beta   90.00
_cell.angle_gamma   90.00
#
_symmetry.space_group_name_H-M   'P 1'
#
loop_
_entity.id
_entity.type
_entity.pdbx_description
1 polymer ?
#
loop_
_entity_poly.entity_id
_entity_poly.type
_entity_poly.pdbx_seq_one_letter_code
_entity_poly.pdbx_strand_id
1 'polypeptide(L)'
;MCPYKGWRLYFSEGFVESSPYVEKIKVFEQYFTSQIDLYDKDEIERKGSILVDYKDLLCNKLISHTLPDLAKDLKEMPEKILDCLGVAIHQAELGEKIPLTPLKSLRANLYGKFVAIRGTVVRVSNIKPLCRKLAFVCNSCGDTQSVTLPDGKYAIPTKCLQTECRGRSFTPNRSSPLTLTVDWQIVKVQELMSGDQRESGRIPRTIECELTQDLVDSCVPGDMVTITGVIKVSNEEGNGRNKKDKCMFLLYIQANSVSNSKGQKSKAASDSEGQGPSVEFSIKDLYAIQEIQAQEDLFKLIVNSLCPAIYGHLLVKAGLALTLFGGCQKYVDDKNRIPIRGDPHILIVGDPGLGKSQMLQAVCNVAPRGVYVCGNTTTTSGLTVSLSRDSGSGDYALEAGALVLGDQGICCIDEFDKMGSQHQALLEAMEQQSISLAKAGIVCTLPARTSIIAAANPVGGHYNKAKTVSENLKMGSALLSRFDLVFILLDTPNEDHDHLLSEHVMALRAGKSGAVSSAAVTRYSTQESSISILEVSSEKPLADTLKLVPGEAFDPIPHQLLRKYVGYARHYVHPTLSAEAAQVLQDFYLELRKQNQTADSTPITTRQLESLIRLTEARARVELREKATQSDAEDVVEIMKHSLADTYSDEFGRLDFDRSQLGSGMSNRSKVKKFVTALNRLAERTSKSMFEFQELRQLAKDLQIQVVDFEGFVGALNEQGYLLKKGHRTYQLQTI
;
A
#
# COMPACT_ATOMS: atom_id res chain seq x y z
N MET A 1 22.23 31.79 -25.33
CA MET A 1 21.22 30.73 -25.10
C MET A 1 19.86 31.35 -25.38
N CYS A 2 18.92 30.62 -26.00
CA CYS A 2 17.59 31.16 -26.27
C CYS A 2 16.77 31.22 -24.96
N PRO A 3 16.20 32.38 -24.58
CA PRO A 3 15.41 32.54 -23.36
C PRO A 3 13.98 31.97 -23.50
N TYR A 4 13.51 31.68 -24.72
CA TYR A 4 12.16 31.18 -24.98
C TYR A 4 12.11 29.65 -25.07
N LYS A 5 11.36 29.02 -24.15
CA LYS A 5 11.11 27.58 -24.19
C LYS A 5 10.13 27.30 -25.34
N GLY A 6 10.54 26.51 -26.33
CA GLY A 6 9.71 26.21 -27.50
C GLY A 6 10.03 27.00 -28.77
N TRP A 7 11.06 27.85 -28.78
CA TRP A 7 11.50 28.56 -29.99
C TRP A 7 11.65 27.66 -31.22
N ARG A 8 12.20 26.46 -31.04
CA ARG A 8 12.41 25.46 -32.11
C ARG A 8 11.13 24.79 -32.64
N LEU A 9 9.99 24.98 -31.97
CA LEU A 9 8.69 24.46 -32.42
C LEU A 9 8.05 25.39 -33.47
N TYR A 10 8.27 26.69 -33.34
CA TYR A 10 7.65 27.73 -34.15
C TYR A 10 8.63 28.35 -35.16
N PHE A 11 9.93 28.40 -34.84
CA PHE A 11 10.96 28.92 -35.72
C PHE A 11 11.98 27.84 -36.10
N SER A 12 12.22 27.70 -37.40
CA SER A 12 13.29 26.85 -37.96
C SER A 12 14.67 27.51 -37.87
N GLU A 13 14.72 28.84 -37.70
CA GLU A 13 15.95 29.63 -37.59
C GLU A 13 16.51 29.65 -36.17
N GLY A 14 17.84 29.76 -36.05
CA GLY A 14 18.53 29.90 -34.77
C GLY A 14 18.16 31.21 -34.07
N PHE A 15 18.08 31.18 -32.73
CA PHE A 15 17.74 32.36 -31.94
C PHE A 15 18.81 33.46 -32.06
N VAL A 16 18.37 34.66 -32.46
CA VAL A 16 19.18 35.88 -32.50
C VAL A 16 18.48 36.95 -31.67
N GLU A 17 19.19 37.49 -30.69
CA GLU A 17 18.63 38.41 -29.69
C GLU A 17 18.22 39.78 -30.26
N SER A 18 18.84 40.19 -31.38
CA SER A 18 18.52 41.43 -32.11
C SER A 18 17.37 41.29 -33.13
N SER A 19 16.64 40.18 -33.11
CA SER A 19 15.57 39.92 -34.08
C SER A 19 14.29 40.70 -33.72
N PRO A 20 13.60 41.31 -34.71
CA PRO A 20 12.35 42.04 -34.46
C PRO A 20 11.22 41.14 -33.93
N TYR A 21 11.33 39.81 -34.08
CA TYR A 21 10.36 38.85 -33.53
C TYR A 21 10.44 38.73 -32.00
N VAL A 22 11.63 38.91 -31.42
CA VAL A 22 11.82 38.80 -29.97
C VAL A 22 11.10 39.92 -29.23
N GLU A 23 11.14 41.13 -29.78
CA GLU A 23 10.42 42.28 -29.23
C GLU A 23 8.90 42.07 -29.31
N LYS A 24 8.41 41.53 -30.43
CA LYS A 24 6.99 41.15 -30.61
C LYS A 24 6.54 40.08 -29.60
N ILE A 25 7.36 39.05 -29.37
CA ILE A 25 7.05 37.97 -28.42
C ILE A 25 6.93 38.52 -26.99
N LYS A 26 7.81 39.43 -26.55
CA LYS A 26 7.73 40.04 -25.21
C LYS A 26 6.43 40.82 -24.98
N VAL A 27 5.98 41.54 -26.01
CA VAL A 27 4.72 42.31 -25.94
C VAL A 27 3.52 41.38 -25.88
N PHE A 28 3.51 40.30 -26.66
CA PHE A 28 2.45 39.29 -26.60
C PHE A 28 2.45 38.51 -25.28
N GLU A 29 3.61 38.21 -24.71
CA GLU A 29 3.75 37.55 -23.40
C GLU A 29 3.11 38.40 -22.29
N GLN A 30 3.38 39.71 -22.28
CA GLN A 30 2.75 40.65 -21.35
C GLN A 30 1.23 40.74 -21.54
N TYR A 31 0.75 40.70 -22.80
CA TYR A 31 -0.68 40.67 -23.11
C TYR A 31 -1.36 39.42 -22.52
N PHE A 32 -0.85 38.22 -22.80
CA PHE A 32 -1.45 36.97 -22.31
C PHE A 32 -1.35 36.84 -20.79
N THR A 33 -0.25 37.31 -20.18
CA THR A 33 -0.12 37.33 -18.72
C THR A 33 -1.16 38.24 -18.06
N SER A 34 -1.51 39.36 -18.71
CA SER A 34 -2.52 40.31 -18.19
C SER A 34 -3.97 39.84 -18.33
N GLN A 35 -4.24 38.86 -19.20
CA GLN A 35 -5.58 38.35 -19.50
C GLN A 35 -5.77 36.87 -19.14
N ILE A 36 -4.90 36.34 -18.27
CA ILE A 36 -4.86 34.91 -17.95
C ILE A 36 -6.18 34.39 -17.34
N ASP A 37 -6.97 35.27 -16.72
CA ASP A 37 -8.26 34.95 -16.10
C ASP A 37 -9.41 34.75 -17.11
N LEU A 38 -9.27 35.24 -18.34
CA LEU A 38 -10.28 35.11 -19.41
C LEU A 38 -10.16 33.79 -20.18
N TYR A 39 -9.05 33.07 -20.01
CA TYR A 39 -8.74 31.84 -20.70
C TYR A 39 -8.98 30.64 -19.78
N ASP A 40 -10.05 29.89 -20.02
CA ASP A 40 -10.34 28.66 -19.28
C ASP A 40 -9.35 27.56 -19.68
N LYS A 41 -8.46 27.23 -18.74
CA LYS A 41 -7.39 26.22 -18.91
C LYS A 41 -7.97 24.85 -19.29
N ASP A 42 -9.14 24.48 -18.75
CA ASP A 42 -9.77 23.17 -19.01
C ASP A 42 -10.35 23.05 -20.43
N GLU A 43 -10.70 24.17 -21.07
CA GLU A 43 -11.15 24.20 -22.47
C GLU A 43 -9.97 24.16 -23.45
N ILE A 44 -8.89 24.89 -23.14
CA ILE A 44 -7.67 24.97 -23.96
C ILE A 44 -6.97 23.61 -23.99
N GLU A 45 -6.89 22.93 -22.85
CA GLU A 45 -6.35 21.56 -22.73
C GLU A 45 -7.15 20.52 -23.53
N ARG A 46 -8.48 20.71 -23.66
CA ARG A 46 -9.36 19.82 -24.43
C ARG A 46 -9.31 20.07 -25.94
N LYS A 47 -9.28 21.33 -26.36
CA LYS A 47 -9.36 21.73 -27.77
C LYS A 47 -7.98 21.92 -28.43
N GLY A 48 -6.91 22.08 -27.65
CA GLY A 48 -5.55 22.33 -28.14
C GLY A 48 -5.40 23.60 -28.99
N SER A 49 -6.33 24.55 -28.82
CA SER A 49 -6.39 25.81 -29.55
C SER A 49 -7.02 26.89 -28.68
N ILE A 50 -6.61 28.14 -28.89
CA ILE A 50 -7.09 29.32 -28.16
C ILE A 50 -7.78 30.24 -29.17
N LEU A 51 -8.97 30.72 -28.83
CA LEU A 51 -9.64 31.76 -29.60
C LEU A 51 -9.16 33.12 -29.09
N VAL A 52 -8.53 33.88 -29.98
CA VAL A 52 -8.11 35.27 -29.72
C VAL A 52 -8.95 36.18 -30.61
N ASP A 53 -9.71 37.09 -30.01
CA ASP A 53 -10.50 38.06 -30.78
C ASP A 53 -9.56 39.09 -31.42
N TYR A 54 -9.65 39.20 -32.75
CA TYR A 54 -8.88 40.15 -33.54
C TYR A 54 -9.15 41.61 -33.15
N LYS A 55 -10.38 41.94 -32.73
CA LYS A 55 -10.74 43.31 -32.32
C LYS A 55 -10.09 43.67 -30.98
N ASP A 56 -10.06 42.74 -30.04
CA ASP A 56 -9.46 42.93 -28.72
C ASP A 56 -7.94 43.06 -28.80
N LEU A 57 -7.31 42.26 -29.67
CA LEU A 57 -5.87 42.33 -29.92
C LEU A 57 -5.43 43.70 -30.47
N LEU A 58 -6.25 44.31 -31.34
CA LEU A 58 -5.97 45.63 -31.92
C LEU A 58 -6.35 46.80 -31.00
N CYS A 59 -7.38 46.65 -30.17
CA CYS A 59 -7.84 47.71 -29.26
C CYS A 59 -7.00 47.81 -27.97
N ASN A 60 -6.13 46.84 -27.69
CA ASN A 60 -5.31 46.87 -26.48
C ASN A 60 -4.26 48.00 -26.53
N LYS A 61 -4.24 48.83 -25.48
CA LYS A 61 -3.35 49.99 -25.34
C LYS A 61 -1.86 49.62 -25.31
N LEU A 62 -1.51 48.45 -24.76
CA LEU A 62 -0.12 47.96 -24.71
C LEU A 62 0.41 47.58 -26.10
N ILE A 63 -0.43 46.91 -26.89
CA ILE A 63 -0.07 46.44 -28.24
C ILE A 63 -0.06 47.62 -29.22
N SER A 64 -1.08 48.48 -29.19
CA SER A 64 -1.20 49.63 -30.10
C SER A 64 -0.11 50.70 -29.91
N HIS A 65 0.42 50.86 -28.69
CA HIS A 65 1.52 51.79 -28.43
C HIS A 65 2.88 51.26 -28.91
N THR A 66 3.08 49.94 -28.85
CA THR A 66 4.39 49.31 -29.10
C THR A 66 4.51 48.72 -30.50
N LEU A 67 3.39 48.34 -31.12
CA LEU A 67 3.29 47.75 -32.47
C LEU A 67 2.15 48.40 -33.27
N PRO A 68 2.31 49.66 -33.72
CA PRO A 68 1.26 50.38 -34.45
C PRO A 68 0.92 49.75 -35.81
N ASP A 69 1.86 49.04 -36.42
CA ASP A 69 1.70 48.36 -37.71
C ASP A 69 1.16 46.93 -37.62
N LEU A 70 0.74 46.46 -36.43
CA LEU A 70 0.31 45.07 -36.23
C LEU A 70 -0.80 44.64 -37.20
N ALA A 71 -1.75 45.52 -37.52
CA ALA A 71 -2.83 45.22 -38.47
C ALA A 71 -2.34 45.03 -39.92
N LYS A 72 -1.23 45.69 -40.29
CA LYS A 72 -0.58 45.55 -41.59
C LYS A 72 0.31 44.30 -41.60
N ASP A 73 1.09 44.10 -40.55
CA ASP A 73 1.95 42.94 -40.34
C ASP A 73 1.16 41.62 -40.35
N LEU A 74 -0.02 41.58 -39.70
CA LEU A 74 -0.89 40.39 -39.67
C LEU A 74 -1.53 40.09 -41.04
N LYS A 75 -1.61 41.08 -41.93
CA LYS A 75 -2.07 40.92 -43.33
C LYS A 75 -0.93 40.51 -44.26
N GLU A 76 0.28 41.05 -44.08
CA GLU A 76 1.42 40.82 -44.96
C GLU A 76 2.21 39.55 -44.58
N MET A 77 2.30 39.20 -43.29
CA MET A 77 3.05 38.05 -42.77
C MET A 77 2.33 37.32 -41.61
N PRO A 78 1.19 36.66 -41.87
CA PRO A 78 0.37 36.05 -40.81
C PRO A 78 1.07 34.89 -40.09
N GLU A 79 1.76 33.99 -40.80
CA GLU A 79 2.38 32.79 -40.22
C GLU A 79 3.40 33.15 -39.13
N LYS A 80 4.32 34.07 -39.42
CA LYS A 80 5.39 34.46 -38.49
C LYS A 80 4.86 35.15 -37.23
N ILE A 81 3.72 35.82 -37.31
CA ILE A 81 3.11 36.51 -36.17
C ILE A 81 2.31 35.53 -35.33
N LEU A 82 1.63 34.58 -35.95
CA LEU A 82 1.01 33.45 -35.26
C LEU A 82 2.06 32.59 -34.54
N ASP A 83 3.24 32.42 -35.13
CA ASP A 83 4.38 31.75 -34.49
C ASP A 83 4.90 32.54 -33.28
N CYS A 84 4.99 33.88 -33.37
CA CYS A 84 5.32 34.73 -32.23
C CYS A 84 4.28 34.63 -31.10
N LEU A 85 2.99 34.62 -31.45
CA LEU A 85 1.89 34.43 -30.49
C LEU A 85 1.96 33.05 -29.85
N GLY A 86 2.23 32.00 -30.64
CA GLY A 86 2.40 30.63 -30.15
C GLY A 86 3.53 30.50 -29.14
N VAL A 87 4.69 31.11 -29.41
CA VAL A 87 5.82 31.15 -28.44
C VAL A 87 5.44 31.94 -27.18
N ALA A 88 4.74 33.06 -27.32
CA ALA A 88 4.32 33.89 -26.18
C ALA A 88 3.32 33.17 -25.26
N ILE A 89 2.36 32.44 -25.83
CA ILE A 89 1.42 31.58 -25.09
C ILE A 89 2.19 30.47 -24.38
N HIS A 90 3.08 29.78 -25.10
CA HIS A 90 3.91 28.73 -24.53
C HIS A 90 4.73 29.26 -23.34
N GLN A 91 5.29 30.45 -23.45
CA GLN A 91 6.10 31.08 -22.41
C GLN A 91 5.24 31.56 -21.22
N ALA A 92 4.08 32.16 -21.47
CA ALA A 92 3.15 32.63 -20.44
C ALA A 92 2.48 31.48 -19.66
N GLU A 93 2.24 30.33 -20.31
CA GLU A 93 1.66 29.13 -19.68
C GLU A 93 2.70 28.17 -19.07
N LEU A 94 3.98 28.22 -19.49
CA LEU A 94 5.07 27.35 -18.97
C LEU A 94 5.53 27.68 -17.54
N GLY A 95 4.76 28.48 -16.81
CA GLY A 95 4.89 28.63 -15.36
C GLY A 95 4.63 27.33 -14.60
N GLU A 96 3.68 26.48 -15.01
CA GLU A 96 3.38 25.24 -14.28
C GLU A 96 2.92 24.06 -15.17
N LYS A 97 3.56 22.91 -14.90
CA LYS A 97 3.22 21.49 -15.21
C LYS A 97 2.42 21.19 -16.49
N ILE A 98 3.11 20.56 -17.45
CA ILE A 98 2.50 19.85 -18.57
C ILE A 98 1.47 18.82 -18.05
N PRO A 99 0.27 18.76 -18.65
CA PRO A 99 -0.78 17.87 -18.19
C PRO A 99 -0.36 16.39 -18.29
N LEU A 100 -0.71 15.64 -17.25
CA LEU A 100 -0.39 14.22 -17.14
C LEU A 100 -1.12 13.43 -18.24
N THR A 101 -0.34 12.84 -19.14
CA THR A 101 -0.80 11.94 -20.19
C THR A 101 -0.90 10.52 -19.62
N PRO A 102 -2.10 9.90 -19.59
CA PRO A 102 -2.22 8.55 -19.05
C PRO A 102 -1.53 7.54 -19.96
N LEU A 103 -0.89 6.50 -19.41
CA LEU A 103 -0.14 5.53 -20.22
C LEU A 103 -1.05 4.80 -21.24
N LYS A 104 -2.35 4.70 -20.98
CA LYS A 104 -3.35 4.18 -21.94
C LYS A 104 -3.44 4.96 -23.26
N SER A 105 -3.19 6.28 -23.25
CA SER A 105 -3.30 7.14 -24.44
C SER A 105 -2.01 7.18 -25.26
N LEU A 106 -0.92 6.59 -24.77
CA LEU A 106 0.33 6.42 -25.51
C LEU A 106 0.08 5.52 -26.72
N ARG A 107 -0.04 6.16 -27.87
CA ARG A 107 -0.24 5.56 -29.21
C ARG A 107 0.71 6.25 -30.18
N ALA A 108 0.83 5.70 -31.39
CA ALA A 108 1.68 6.25 -32.46
C ALA A 108 1.42 7.75 -32.74
N ASN A 109 0.20 8.25 -32.52
CA ASN A 109 -0.17 9.66 -32.73
C ASN A 109 0.60 10.66 -31.84
N LEU A 110 1.22 10.18 -30.76
CA LEU A 110 2.01 10.99 -29.84
C LEU A 110 3.53 10.91 -30.14
N TYR A 111 3.92 10.21 -31.21
CA TYR A 111 5.31 10.16 -31.65
C TYR A 111 5.86 11.58 -31.90
N GLY A 112 7.06 11.87 -31.38
CA GLY A 112 7.70 13.17 -31.49
C GLY A 112 7.10 14.26 -30.62
N LYS A 113 6.03 13.99 -29.85
CA LYS A 113 5.41 14.95 -28.94
C LYS A 113 6.03 14.89 -27.54
N PHE A 114 5.97 16.00 -26.84
CA PHE A 114 6.34 16.11 -25.44
C PHE A 114 5.18 15.63 -24.56
N VAL A 115 5.45 14.71 -23.63
CA VAL A 115 4.45 14.14 -22.73
C VAL A 115 4.97 14.10 -21.30
N ALA A 116 4.04 14.14 -20.35
CA ALA A 116 4.29 13.92 -18.93
C ALA A 116 3.56 12.65 -18.49
N ILE A 117 4.28 11.63 -18.04
CA ILE A 117 3.69 10.38 -17.57
C ILE A 117 3.97 10.20 -16.08
N ARG A 118 3.01 9.63 -15.34
CA ARG A 118 3.18 9.28 -13.93
C ARG A 118 3.02 7.78 -13.77
N GLY A 119 3.96 7.15 -13.06
CA GLY A 119 3.95 5.71 -12.87
C GLY A 119 4.91 5.25 -11.78
N THR A 120 4.86 3.95 -11.48
CA THR A 120 5.80 3.32 -10.54
C THR A 120 6.95 2.70 -11.32
N VAL A 121 8.18 2.94 -10.88
CA VAL A 121 9.37 2.31 -11.44
C VAL A 121 9.38 0.82 -11.07
N VAL A 122 9.34 -0.06 -12.05
CA VAL A 122 9.37 -1.52 -11.84
C VAL A 122 10.77 -2.08 -12.01
N ARG A 123 11.50 -1.57 -13.00
CA ARG A 123 12.84 -2.07 -13.37
C ARG A 123 13.79 -0.92 -13.61
N VAL A 124 15.00 -1.05 -13.09
CA VAL A 124 16.11 -0.12 -13.33
C VAL A 124 17.30 -0.91 -13.87
N SER A 125 17.87 -0.46 -15.00
CA SER A 125 19.08 -1.06 -15.57
C SER A 125 20.34 -0.50 -14.93
N ASN A 126 21.47 -1.21 -15.13
CA ASN A 126 22.79 -0.66 -14.84
C ASN A 126 23.08 0.56 -15.72
N ILE A 127 23.92 1.46 -15.21
CA ILE A 127 24.40 2.65 -15.90
C ILE A 127 25.42 2.23 -16.96
N LYS A 128 25.30 2.78 -18.17
CA LYS A 128 26.20 2.50 -19.29
C LYS A 128 26.66 3.79 -19.95
N PRO A 129 27.90 3.85 -20.46
CA PRO A 129 28.35 4.97 -21.25
C PRO A 129 27.79 4.87 -22.68
N LEU A 130 26.98 5.86 -23.08
CA LEU A 130 26.52 6.05 -24.45
C LEU A 130 27.47 7.01 -25.19
N CYS A 131 28.04 6.56 -26.31
CA CYS A 131 28.92 7.37 -27.13
C CYS A 131 28.12 8.32 -28.03
N ARG A 132 28.21 9.64 -27.78
CA ARG A 132 27.52 10.69 -28.56
C ARG A 132 28.39 11.23 -29.69
N LYS A 133 29.71 11.30 -29.48
CA LYS A 133 30.70 11.61 -30.52
C LYS A 133 31.82 10.60 -30.44
N LEU A 134 32.20 10.01 -31.57
CA LEU A 134 33.32 9.07 -31.64
C LEU A 134 34.42 9.66 -32.52
N ALA A 135 35.66 9.63 -32.01
CA ALA A 135 36.83 10.00 -32.77
C ALA A 135 37.25 8.86 -33.70
N PHE A 136 37.66 9.23 -34.91
CA PHE A 136 38.14 8.35 -35.95
C PHE A 136 39.48 8.85 -36.44
N VAL A 137 40.46 7.95 -36.49
CA VAL A 137 41.79 8.22 -37.05
C VAL A 137 41.81 7.78 -38.50
N CYS A 138 42.24 8.66 -39.40
CA CYS A 138 42.41 8.32 -40.81
C CYS A 138 43.65 7.43 -40.99
N ASN A 139 43.49 6.27 -41.63
CA ASN A 139 44.60 5.35 -41.87
C ASN A 139 45.60 5.85 -42.93
N SER A 140 45.25 6.89 -43.70
CA SER A 140 46.11 7.45 -44.75
C SER A 140 46.95 8.65 -44.29
N CYS A 141 46.40 9.54 -43.45
CA CYS A 141 47.09 10.76 -43.00
C CYS A 141 47.28 10.84 -41.47
N GLY A 142 46.78 9.89 -40.69
CA GLY A 142 46.88 9.89 -39.23
C GLY A 142 46.03 10.94 -38.51
N ASP A 143 45.30 11.78 -39.25
CA ASP A 143 44.49 12.85 -38.67
C ASP A 143 43.25 12.30 -37.95
N THR A 144 42.85 12.97 -36.86
CA THR A 144 41.75 12.54 -36.00
C THR A 144 40.53 13.44 -36.20
N GLN A 145 39.41 12.85 -36.62
CA GLN A 145 38.15 13.56 -36.81
C GLN A 145 37.04 12.95 -35.96
N SER A 146 36.17 13.78 -35.37
CA SER A 146 35.03 13.31 -34.58
C SER A 146 33.75 13.25 -35.42
N VAL A 147 33.03 12.14 -35.36
CA VAL A 147 31.70 12.00 -35.96
C VAL A 147 30.66 11.95 -34.84
N THR A 148 29.59 12.72 -34.98
CA THR A 148 28.45 12.67 -34.04
C THR A 148 27.59 11.45 -34.38
N LEU A 149 27.32 10.61 -33.38
CA LEU A 149 26.52 9.39 -33.50
C LEU A 149 25.12 9.65 -32.92
N PRO A 150 24.12 10.02 -33.74
CA PRO A 150 22.75 10.19 -33.25
C PRO A 150 22.19 8.86 -32.75
N ASP A 151 21.61 8.86 -31.55
CA ASP A 151 21.03 7.69 -30.87
C ASP A 151 22.02 6.50 -30.73
N GLY A 152 23.33 6.75 -30.69
CA GLY A 152 24.36 5.73 -30.49
C GLY A 152 24.60 4.80 -31.70
N LYS A 153 23.99 5.06 -32.86
CA LYS A 153 24.20 4.25 -34.06
C LYS A 153 25.61 4.44 -34.59
N TYR A 154 26.38 3.35 -34.64
CA TYR A 154 27.75 3.38 -35.15
C TYR A 154 27.77 3.74 -36.63
N ALA A 155 28.37 4.89 -36.95
CA ALA A 155 28.55 5.38 -38.30
C ALA A 155 30.02 5.75 -38.50
N ILE A 156 30.60 5.27 -39.60
CA ILE A 156 31.98 5.57 -39.98
C ILE A 156 31.95 6.78 -40.94
N PRO A 157 32.89 7.74 -40.79
CA PRO A 157 33.01 8.83 -41.76
C PRO A 157 33.34 8.31 -43.16
N THR A 158 32.79 8.95 -44.19
CA THR A 158 32.97 8.54 -45.59
C THR A 158 34.19 9.20 -46.27
N LYS A 159 34.65 10.34 -45.75
CA LYS A 159 35.78 11.12 -46.28
C LYS A 159 36.59 11.72 -45.14
N CYS A 160 37.87 11.98 -45.40
CA CYS A 160 38.74 12.70 -44.48
C CYS A 160 38.44 14.20 -44.59
N LEU A 161 38.44 14.93 -43.46
CA LEU A 161 38.27 16.39 -43.44
C LEU A 161 39.51 17.13 -43.99
N GLN A 162 40.68 16.48 -44.01
CA GLN A 162 41.90 17.09 -44.51
C GLN A 162 41.89 17.19 -46.04
N THR A 163 42.06 18.41 -46.55
CA THR A 163 41.95 18.77 -47.98
C THR A 163 42.93 18.03 -48.88
N GLU A 164 44.11 17.67 -48.36
CA GLU A 164 45.15 16.94 -49.12
C GLU A 164 45.00 15.41 -49.06
N CYS A 165 44.09 14.88 -48.23
CA CYS A 165 43.97 13.44 -47.99
C CYS A 165 42.72 12.84 -48.66
N ARG A 166 42.92 11.82 -49.51
CA ARG A 166 41.82 11.04 -50.13
C ARG A 166 41.48 9.75 -49.37
N GLY A 167 41.90 9.64 -48.11
CA GLY A 167 41.67 8.47 -47.27
C GLY A 167 40.18 8.20 -47.02
N ARG A 168 39.76 6.95 -47.20
CA ARG A 168 38.38 6.45 -46.94
C ARG A 168 38.31 5.40 -45.83
N SER A 169 39.46 5.07 -45.24
CA SER A 169 39.59 4.06 -44.20
C SER A 169 39.87 4.74 -42.86
N PHE A 170 39.07 4.40 -41.86
CA PHE A 170 39.07 5.05 -40.55
C PHE A 170 39.04 4.02 -39.44
N THR A 171 39.87 4.24 -38.43
CA THR A 171 39.94 3.39 -37.24
C THR A 171 39.31 4.14 -36.06
N PRO A 172 38.32 3.57 -35.36
CA PRO A 172 37.70 4.24 -34.22
C PRO A 172 38.69 4.32 -33.06
N ASN A 173 38.87 5.52 -32.50
CA ASN A 173 39.72 5.76 -31.34
C ASN A 173 38.87 6.15 -30.13
N ARG A 174 38.54 5.15 -29.30
CA ARG A 174 37.71 5.32 -28.10
C ARG A 174 38.41 6.09 -26.98
N SER A 175 39.75 6.13 -26.98
CA SER A 175 40.55 6.78 -25.94
C SER A 175 40.87 8.24 -26.24
N SER A 176 40.48 8.75 -27.43
CA SER A 176 40.72 10.13 -27.83
C SER A 176 39.88 11.11 -26.99
N PRO A 177 40.40 12.30 -26.63
CA PRO A 177 39.62 13.36 -25.98
C PRO A 177 38.47 13.90 -26.84
N LEU A 178 38.48 13.62 -28.15
CA LEU A 178 37.41 13.97 -29.08
C LEU A 178 36.21 13.00 -29.01
N THR A 179 36.38 11.86 -28.33
CA THR A 179 35.30 10.91 -28.06
C THR A 179 34.52 11.36 -26.83
N LEU A 180 33.25 11.72 -27.01
CA LEU A 180 32.35 12.16 -25.94
C LEU A 180 31.35 11.05 -25.62
N THR A 181 31.45 10.51 -24.42
CA THR A 181 30.50 9.57 -23.82
C THR A 181 29.64 10.28 -22.78
N VAL A 182 28.37 9.88 -22.68
CA VAL A 182 27.42 10.36 -21.67
C VAL A 182 26.83 9.16 -20.94
N ASP A 183 26.55 9.30 -19.65
CA ASP A 183 25.88 8.24 -18.90
C ASP A 183 24.45 8.04 -19.41
N TRP A 184 24.06 6.77 -19.52
CA TRP A 184 22.78 6.33 -20.06
C TRP A 184 22.23 5.18 -19.23
N GLN A 185 20.94 5.22 -18.97
CA GLN A 185 20.23 4.23 -18.17
C GLN A 185 18.81 4.05 -18.69
N ILE A 186 18.31 2.81 -18.66
CA ILE A 186 16.91 2.50 -18.97
C ILE A 186 16.16 2.25 -17.67
N VAL A 187 14.99 2.87 -17.57
CA VAL A 187 14.03 2.66 -16.49
C VAL A 187 12.69 2.23 -17.09
N LYS A 188 12.09 1.17 -16.53
CA LYS A 188 10.76 0.70 -16.95
C LYS A 188 9.71 1.17 -15.95
N VAL A 189 8.74 1.93 -16.44
CA VAL A 189 7.68 2.52 -15.62
C VAL A 189 6.35 1.84 -15.93
N GLN A 190 5.59 1.53 -14.88
CA GLN A 190 4.25 0.92 -14.95
C GLN A 190 3.18 1.93 -14.58
N GLU A 191 2.03 1.84 -15.26
CA GLU A 191 0.86 2.67 -15.01
C GLU A 191 0.31 2.47 -13.59
N LEU A 192 -0.11 3.57 -12.95
CA LEU A 192 -0.80 3.51 -11.65
C LEU A 192 -2.22 2.99 -11.87
N MET A 193 -2.55 1.87 -11.23
CA MET A 193 -3.89 1.28 -11.27
C MET A 193 -4.87 2.16 -10.49
N SER A 194 -5.75 2.89 -11.19
CA SER A 194 -6.90 3.55 -10.57
C SER A 194 -7.99 2.53 -10.23
N GLY A 195 -8.80 2.78 -9.19
CA GLY A 195 -9.77 1.80 -8.64
C GLY A 195 -10.65 1.12 -9.69
N ASP A 196 -11.22 1.91 -10.61
CA ASP A 196 -12.10 1.42 -11.69
C ASP A 196 -11.40 0.50 -12.70
N GLN A 197 -10.07 0.49 -12.76
CA GLN A 197 -9.32 -0.29 -13.75
C GLN A 197 -9.00 -1.71 -13.30
N ARG A 198 -9.02 -2.00 -11.99
CA ARG A 198 -8.75 -3.34 -11.45
C ARG A 198 -9.82 -4.35 -11.87
N GLU A 199 -11.05 -3.91 -12.05
CA GLU A 199 -12.20 -4.74 -12.42
C GLU A 199 -12.13 -5.23 -13.88
N SER A 200 -11.32 -4.59 -14.73
CA SER A 200 -11.29 -4.88 -16.17
C SER A 200 -10.34 -6.02 -16.59
N GLY A 201 -9.65 -6.68 -15.63
CA GLY A 201 -8.72 -7.80 -15.92
C GLY A 201 -7.54 -7.42 -16.85
N ARG A 202 -7.31 -6.13 -17.08
CA ARG A 202 -6.32 -5.63 -18.02
C ARG A 202 -4.94 -5.60 -17.38
N ILE A 203 -3.95 -6.15 -18.09
CA ILE A 203 -2.55 -6.08 -17.69
C ILE A 203 -2.10 -4.59 -17.70
N PRO A 204 -1.56 -4.06 -16.60
CA PRO A 204 -1.09 -2.68 -16.56
C PRO A 204 0.00 -2.45 -17.61
N ARG A 205 -0.08 -1.32 -18.34
CA ARG A 205 0.90 -1.02 -19.38
C ARG A 205 2.23 -0.61 -18.76
N THR A 206 3.31 -0.97 -19.44
CA THR A 206 4.66 -0.55 -19.10
C THR A 206 5.30 0.16 -20.28
N ILE A 207 6.14 1.15 -20.00
CA ILE A 207 6.92 1.86 -21.00
C ILE A 207 8.35 2.02 -20.53
N GLU A 208 9.29 1.93 -21.47
CA GLU A 208 10.70 2.17 -21.20
C GLU A 208 11.03 3.65 -21.38
N CYS A 209 11.77 4.18 -20.42
CA CYS A 209 12.23 5.56 -20.37
C CYS A 209 13.75 5.55 -20.36
N GLU A 210 14.36 6.28 -21.29
CA GLU A 210 15.81 6.49 -21.33
C GLU A 210 16.16 7.74 -20.53
N LEU A 211 17.03 7.56 -19.53
CA LEU A 211 17.61 8.62 -18.72
C LEU A 211 19.04 8.86 -19.20
N THR A 212 19.43 10.13 -19.33
CA THR A 212 20.78 10.52 -19.75
C THR A 212 21.37 11.56 -18.82
N GLN A 213 22.69 11.57 -18.68
CA GLN A 213 23.44 12.59 -17.93
C GLN A 213 23.01 12.68 -16.45
N ASP A 214 22.51 13.84 -16.03
CA ASP A 214 22.09 14.17 -14.67
C ASP A 214 20.85 13.41 -14.18
N LEU A 215 20.04 12.90 -15.12
CA LEU A 215 18.85 12.11 -14.79
C LEU A 215 19.17 10.67 -14.41
N VAL A 216 20.39 10.20 -14.66
CA VAL A 216 20.81 8.84 -14.32
C VAL A 216 20.88 8.69 -12.79
N ASP A 217 20.47 7.52 -12.29
CA ASP A 217 20.42 7.20 -10.86
C ASP A 217 19.46 8.08 -10.03
N SER A 218 18.53 8.77 -10.70
CA SER A 218 17.54 9.64 -10.04
C SER A 218 16.35 8.89 -9.40
N CYS A 219 16.19 7.60 -9.71
CA CYS A 219 15.04 6.81 -9.25
C CYS A 219 15.41 5.36 -8.90
N VAL A 220 14.73 4.83 -7.89
CA VAL A 220 14.92 3.47 -7.38
C VAL A 220 13.67 2.62 -7.72
N PRO A 221 13.79 1.29 -7.92
CA PRO A 221 12.62 0.42 -8.07
C PRO A 221 11.62 0.59 -6.91
N GLY A 222 10.33 0.74 -7.23
CA GLY A 222 9.24 1.02 -6.29
C GLY A 222 8.88 2.50 -6.13
N ASP A 223 9.69 3.41 -6.66
CA ASP A 223 9.41 4.85 -6.60
C ASP A 223 8.30 5.25 -7.57
N MET A 224 7.47 6.20 -7.12
CA MET A 224 6.50 6.87 -7.98
C MET A 224 7.16 8.11 -8.57
N VAL A 225 7.31 8.10 -9.89
CA VAL A 225 7.98 9.16 -10.64
C VAL A 225 7.01 9.75 -11.65
N THR A 226 7.14 11.06 -11.84
CA THR A 226 6.59 11.73 -13.02
C THR A 226 7.75 11.98 -13.97
N ILE A 227 7.69 11.37 -15.14
CA ILE A 227 8.71 11.51 -16.19
C ILE A 227 8.12 12.38 -17.29
N THR A 228 8.81 13.47 -17.61
CA THR A 228 8.49 14.32 -18.74
C THR A 228 9.54 14.11 -19.84
N GLY A 229 9.10 13.99 -21.08
CA GLY A 229 10.00 13.62 -22.16
C GLY A 229 9.35 13.58 -23.53
N VAL A 230 10.17 13.32 -24.54
CA VAL A 230 9.73 13.15 -25.94
C VAL A 230 9.55 11.68 -26.23
N ILE A 231 8.41 11.31 -26.85
CA ILE A 231 8.20 9.94 -27.30
C ILE A 231 9.00 9.68 -28.58
N LYS A 232 9.88 8.68 -28.52
CA LYS A 232 10.68 8.19 -29.64
C LYS A 232 10.33 6.73 -29.95
N VAL A 233 10.79 6.27 -31.11
CA VAL A 233 10.71 4.87 -31.51
C VAL A 233 12.10 4.25 -31.55
N SER A 234 12.20 3.04 -31.01
CA SER A 234 13.37 2.18 -31.15
C SER A 234 13.04 1.01 -32.09
N ASN A 235 14.05 0.56 -32.83
CA ASN A 235 13.96 -0.66 -33.62
C ASN A 235 14.29 -1.83 -32.71
N GLU A 236 13.48 -2.90 -32.72
CA GLU A 236 13.92 -4.15 -32.09
C GLU A 236 15.18 -4.67 -32.77
N GLU A 237 16.28 -4.74 -32.03
CA GLU A 237 17.46 -5.49 -32.43
C GLU A 237 17.21 -7.00 -32.23
N GLY A 238 16.38 -7.59 -33.08
CA GLY A 238 16.27 -9.03 -33.19
C GLY A 238 17.57 -9.64 -33.73
N ASN A 239 18.04 -10.73 -33.12
CA ASN A 239 19.32 -11.38 -33.38
C ASN A 239 19.37 -12.17 -34.72
N GLY A 240 18.78 -11.65 -35.80
CA GLY A 240 18.62 -12.33 -37.09
C GLY A 240 19.26 -11.59 -38.27
N ARG A 241 19.80 -12.35 -39.25
CA ARG A 241 20.50 -11.83 -40.45
C ARG A 241 19.65 -10.94 -41.38
N ASN A 242 18.33 -10.90 -41.22
CA ASN A 242 17.42 -10.03 -41.99
C ASN A 242 17.04 -8.77 -41.19
N LYS A 243 18.02 -7.90 -40.96
CA LYS A 243 17.90 -6.68 -40.13
C LYS A 243 17.16 -5.52 -40.83
N LYS A 244 16.82 -5.64 -42.13
CA LYS A 244 16.23 -4.57 -42.95
C LYS A 244 14.71 -4.64 -43.14
N ASP A 245 14.05 -5.75 -42.78
CA ASP A 245 12.65 -6.00 -43.17
C ASP A 245 11.62 -5.91 -42.02
N LYS A 246 12.04 -5.52 -40.81
CA LYS A 246 11.10 -5.34 -39.69
C LYS A 246 10.66 -3.88 -39.56
N CYS A 247 9.39 -3.61 -39.87
CA CYS A 247 8.74 -2.29 -39.73
C CYS A 247 8.01 -2.11 -38.39
N MET A 248 8.24 -3.00 -37.41
CA MET A 248 7.68 -2.88 -36.06
C MET A 248 8.65 -2.09 -35.19
N PHE A 249 8.13 -1.01 -34.59
CA PHE A 249 8.89 -0.12 -33.72
C PHE A 249 8.30 -0.12 -32.31
N LEU A 250 9.17 -0.10 -31.30
CA LEU A 250 8.76 0.03 -29.90
C LEU A 250 8.84 1.50 -29.48
N LEU A 251 7.79 2.00 -28.84
CA LEU A 251 7.77 3.35 -28.28
C LEU A 251 8.56 3.37 -26.96
N TYR A 252 9.45 4.35 -26.82
CA TYR A 252 10.12 4.66 -25.57
C TYR A 252 10.09 6.18 -25.35
N ILE A 253 10.28 6.61 -24.11
CA ILE A 253 10.34 8.04 -23.78
C ILE A 253 11.79 8.41 -23.54
N GLN A 254 12.30 9.40 -24.28
CA GLN A 254 13.53 10.07 -23.91
C GLN A 254 13.19 11.10 -22.84
N ALA A 255 13.63 10.85 -21.61
CA ALA A 255 13.32 11.71 -20.47
C ALA A 255 14.12 13.01 -20.54
N ASN A 256 13.43 14.12 -20.25
CA ASN A 256 14.03 15.44 -20.06
C ASN A 256 13.99 15.86 -18.58
N SER A 257 13.02 15.39 -17.82
CA SER A 257 12.97 15.60 -16.37
C SER A 257 12.27 14.44 -15.68
N VAL A 258 12.82 14.05 -14.54
CA VAL A 258 12.27 13.03 -13.64
C VAL A 258 12.02 13.71 -12.30
N SER A 259 10.76 13.76 -11.87
CA SER A 259 10.41 14.22 -10.53
C SER A 259 9.98 13.03 -9.68
N ASN A 260 10.76 12.72 -8.65
CA ASN A 260 10.42 11.67 -7.69
C ASN A 260 9.51 12.24 -6.60
N SER A 261 8.35 11.61 -6.42
CA SER A 261 7.37 12.02 -5.41
C SER A 261 7.89 11.86 -3.97
N LYS A 262 8.85 10.95 -3.71
CA LYS A 262 9.43 10.74 -2.36
C LYS A 262 10.57 11.72 -2.00
N GLY A 263 11.17 12.40 -2.99
CA GLY A 263 12.47 13.06 -2.87
C GLY A 263 12.48 14.49 -2.31
N GLN A 264 11.33 15.15 -2.14
CA GLN A 264 11.28 16.54 -1.64
C GLN A 264 11.38 16.67 -0.09
N LYS A 265 11.97 15.70 0.61
CA LYS A 265 12.25 15.83 2.07
C LYS A 265 13.68 16.25 2.42
N SER A 266 14.54 16.57 1.45
CA SER A 266 15.89 17.05 1.78
C SER A 266 16.50 17.95 0.71
N LYS A 267 16.45 19.26 0.97
CA LYS A 267 17.38 20.36 0.59
C LYS A 267 16.63 21.63 0.16
N ALA A 268 15.99 22.29 1.12
CA ALA A 268 15.93 23.75 1.20
C ALA A 268 15.44 24.11 2.61
N ALA A 269 16.37 24.55 3.46
CA ALA A 269 16.05 25.21 4.71
C ALA A 269 15.73 26.68 4.37
N SER A 270 14.45 26.99 4.25
CA SER A 270 13.85 28.31 4.53
C SER A 270 12.36 28.24 4.15
N ASP A 271 11.50 28.29 5.17
CA ASP A 271 10.11 28.75 5.15
C ASP A 271 9.18 28.20 4.07
N SER A 272 8.46 27.12 4.41
CA SER A 272 7.03 26.87 4.17
C SER A 272 6.76 25.39 4.45
N GLU A 273 5.92 25.13 5.44
CA GLU A 273 5.53 23.79 5.87
C GLU A 273 4.79 23.01 4.76
N GLY A 274 5.12 21.72 4.62
CA GLY A 274 4.20 20.72 4.07
C GLY A 274 4.14 20.53 2.55
N GLN A 275 5.23 20.12 1.88
CA GLN A 275 5.12 19.50 0.54
C GLN A 275 5.95 18.21 0.42
N GLY A 276 5.32 17.10 0.83
CA GLY A 276 5.64 15.73 0.38
C GLY A 276 4.69 15.28 -0.76
N PRO A 277 4.83 14.04 -1.29
CA PRO A 277 4.35 13.61 -2.61
C PRO A 277 2.94 14.10 -2.95
N SER A 278 2.78 14.86 -4.04
CA SER A 278 1.51 15.44 -4.43
C SER A 278 0.50 14.37 -4.90
N VAL A 279 -0.38 13.97 -3.99
CA VAL A 279 -1.79 13.83 -4.36
C VAL A 279 -2.26 15.27 -4.48
N GLU A 280 -2.37 15.77 -5.71
CA GLU A 280 -2.99 17.08 -5.93
C GLU A 280 -4.46 16.93 -5.54
N PHE A 281 -4.83 17.49 -4.40
CA PHE A 281 -6.21 17.53 -3.96
C PHE A 281 -6.90 18.66 -4.70
N SER A 282 -7.99 18.35 -5.41
CA SER A 282 -8.85 19.40 -5.93
C SER A 282 -9.51 20.14 -4.77
N ILE A 283 -9.88 21.40 -4.98
CA ILE A 283 -10.67 22.17 -4.01
C ILE A 283 -11.95 21.40 -3.62
N LYS A 284 -12.58 20.71 -4.59
CA LYS A 284 -13.74 19.85 -4.35
C LYS A 284 -13.44 18.68 -3.40
N ASP A 285 -12.24 18.11 -3.50
CA ASP A 285 -11.84 16.99 -2.64
C ASP A 285 -11.62 17.47 -1.20
N LEU A 286 -11.07 18.68 -1.02
CA LEU A 286 -10.88 19.28 0.30
C LEU A 286 -12.20 19.59 0.99
N TYR A 287 -13.19 20.14 0.25
CA TYR A 287 -14.54 20.33 0.79
C TYR A 287 -15.18 19.01 1.22
N ALA A 288 -15.07 17.96 0.40
CA ALA A 288 -15.61 16.66 0.76
C ALA A 288 -14.91 16.03 1.99
N ILE A 289 -13.59 16.22 2.14
CA ILE A 289 -12.85 15.80 3.33
C ILE A 289 -13.34 16.56 4.58
N GLN A 290 -13.58 17.86 4.46
CA GLN A 290 -14.10 18.68 5.55
C GLN A 290 -15.52 18.26 5.95
N GLU A 291 -16.39 17.93 4.99
CA GLU A 291 -17.74 17.42 5.25
C GLU A 291 -17.72 16.07 5.99
N ILE A 292 -16.79 15.17 5.61
CA ILE A 292 -16.60 13.90 6.31
C ILE A 292 -16.14 14.16 7.75
N GLN A 293 -15.18 15.07 7.96
CA GLN A 293 -14.67 15.41 9.28
C GLN A 293 -15.74 15.99 10.20
N ALA A 294 -16.71 16.72 9.65
CA ALA A 294 -17.76 17.38 10.44
C ALA A 294 -18.82 16.43 11.02
N GLN A 295 -18.79 15.13 10.66
CA GLN A 295 -19.72 14.13 11.20
C GLN A 295 -19.39 13.78 12.65
N GLU A 296 -20.40 13.67 13.52
CA GLU A 296 -20.23 13.42 14.96
C GLU A 296 -19.61 12.03 15.23
N ASP A 297 -20.09 10.98 14.55
CA ASP A 297 -19.64 9.59 14.70
C ASP A 297 -18.71 9.13 13.55
N LEU A 298 -17.66 9.89 13.28
CA LEU A 298 -16.75 9.66 12.15
C LEU A 298 -16.11 8.26 12.14
N PHE A 299 -15.69 7.76 13.30
CA PHE A 299 -15.06 6.44 13.39
C PHE A 299 -16.03 5.32 13.00
N LYS A 300 -17.26 5.36 13.52
CA LYS A 300 -18.35 4.44 13.16
C LYS A 300 -18.67 4.53 11.66
N LEU A 301 -18.71 5.73 11.09
CA LEU A 301 -18.96 5.94 9.67
C LEU A 301 -17.87 5.28 8.79
N ILE A 302 -16.59 5.52 9.10
CA ILE A 302 -15.45 4.97 8.35
C ILE A 302 -15.42 3.43 8.45
N VAL A 303 -15.62 2.88 9.65
CA VAL A 303 -15.58 1.43 9.89
C VAL A 303 -16.68 0.71 9.11
N ASN A 304 -17.90 1.24 9.12
CA ASN A 304 -19.01 0.66 8.37
C ASN A 304 -18.90 0.91 6.86
N SER A 305 -18.27 2.00 6.43
CA SER A 305 -18.03 2.32 5.01
C SER A 305 -16.91 1.50 4.38
N LEU A 306 -15.97 0.94 5.16
CA LEU A 306 -14.83 0.18 4.63
C LEU A 306 -15.26 -1.09 3.90
N CYS A 307 -16.24 -1.81 4.44
CA CYS A 307 -16.78 -3.01 3.81
C CYS A 307 -18.28 -3.13 4.14
N PRO A 308 -19.15 -2.46 3.38
CA PRO A 308 -20.60 -2.51 3.60
C PRO A 308 -21.18 -3.88 3.19
N ALA A 309 -20.47 -4.64 2.35
CA ALA A 309 -20.95 -5.94 1.88
C ALA A 309 -20.98 -7.03 2.96
N ILE A 310 -20.11 -6.94 3.96
CA ILE A 310 -20.00 -7.93 5.04
C ILE A 310 -20.72 -7.40 6.27
N TYR A 311 -21.64 -8.16 6.83
CA TYR A 311 -22.32 -7.81 8.07
C TYR A 311 -21.44 -8.16 9.30
N GLY A 312 -21.52 -7.36 10.36
CA GLY A 312 -20.82 -7.62 11.62
C GLY A 312 -19.30 -7.41 11.58
N HIS A 313 -18.59 -8.15 12.43
CA HIS A 313 -17.13 -8.10 12.63
C HIS A 313 -16.58 -6.67 12.81
N LEU A 314 -17.30 -5.83 13.56
CA LEU A 314 -17.02 -4.40 13.69
C LEU A 314 -15.63 -4.12 14.26
N LEU A 315 -15.18 -4.89 15.25
CA LEU A 315 -13.84 -4.74 15.83
C LEU A 315 -12.73 -5.13 14.86
N VAL A 316 -12.96 -6.12 13.98
CA VAL A 316 -12.02 -6.49 12.91
C VAL A 316 -11.94 -5.37 11.87
N LYS A 317 -13.09 -4.82 11.45
CA LYS A 317 -13.14 -3.68 10.54
C LYS A 317 -12.49 -2.42 11.15
N ALA A 318 -12.65 -2.20 12.46
CA ALA A 318 -11.99 -1.14 13.20
C ALA A 318 -10.46 -1.31 13.16
N GLY A 319 -9.93 -2.50 13.45
CA GLY A 319 -8.50 -2.78 13.30
C GLY A 319 -7.98 -2.54 11.87
N LEU A 320 -8.73 -3.00 10.85
CA LEU A 320 -8.39 -2.77 9.45
C LEU A 320 -8.37 -1.27 9.09
N ALA A 321 -9.35 -0.50 9.60
CA ALA A 321 -9.38 0.95 9.44
C ALA A 321 -8.15 1.61 10.09
N LEU A 322 -7.82 1.26 11.34
CA LEU A 322 -6.62 1.78 12.01
C LEU A 322 -5.34 1.49 11.21
N THR A 323 -5.25 0.32 10.56
CA THR A 323 -4.10 -0.02 9.72
C THR A 323 -4.04 0.79 8.42
N LEU A 324 -5.20 1.15 7.86
CA LEU A 324 -5.27 2.02 6.69
C LEU A 324 -4.65 3.40 6.95
N PHE A 325 -4.99 4.01 8.09
CA PHE A 325 -4.44 5.29 8.50
C PHE A 325 -3.00 5.17 9.00
N GLY A 326 -2.66 4.08 9.69
CA GLY A 326 -1.32 3.81 10.23
C GLY A 326 -0.89 4.78 11.35
N GLY A 327 0.21 4.48 12.04
CA GLY A 327 0.80 5.36 13.06
C GLY A 327 1.80 6.37 12.49
N CYS A 328 2.49 7.10 13.35
CA CYS A 328 3.52 8.06 12.94
C CYS A 328 4.89 7.39 12.79
N GLN A 329 5.59 7.63 11.68
CA GLN A 329 6.99 7.24 11.56
C GLN A 329 7.85 8.17 12.41
N LYS A 330 8.54 7.61 13.42
CA LYS A 330 9.44 8.35 14.31
C LYS A 330 10.89 7.93 14.10
N TYR A 331 11.81 8.78 14.54
CA TYR A 331 13.24 8.50 14.54
C TYR A 331 13.76 8.59 15.97
N VAL A 332 14.63 7.65 16.35
CA VAL A 332 15.19 7.60 17.72
C VAL A 332 16.05 8.83 18.02
N ASP A 333 16.83 9.28 17.04
CA ASP A 333 17.73 10.44 17.11
C ASP A 333 17.72 11.21 15.79
N ASP A 334 17.67 12.54 15.86
CA ASP A 334 17.74 13.43 14.68
C ASP A 334 19.04 13.26 13.88
N LYS A 335 20.13 12.82 14.56
CA LYS A 335 21.46 12.65 13.97
C LYS A 335 21.67 11.29 13.31
N ASN A 336 21.23 10.20 13.95
CA ASN A 336 21.48 8.84 13.48
C ASN A 336 20.30 8.24 12.70
N ARG A 337 19.15 8.93 12.64
CA ARG A 337 17.95 8.61 11.84
C ARG A 337 17.60 7.12 11.81
N ILE A 338 17.71 6.42 12.94
CA ILE A 338 17.25 5.04 13.03
C ILE A 338 15.71 5.08 12.98
N PRO A 339 15.08 4.54 11.92
CA PRO A 339 13.64 4.60 11.78
C PRO A 339 12.97 3.65 12.76
N ILE A 340 11.98 4.14 13.49
CA ILE A 340 11.06 3.31 14.26
C ILE A 340 9.84 3.05 13.38
N ARG A 341 9.45 1.78 13.27
CA ARG A 341 8.25 1.35 12.53
C ARG A 341 7.01 2.05 13.10
N GLY A 342 6.27 2.76 12.25
CA GLY A 342 4.99 3.40 12.60
C GLY A 342 3.75 2.65 12.08
N ASP A 343 3.93 1.78 11.08
CA ASP A 343 2.84 1.07 10.42
C ASP A 343 2.49 -0.23 11.18
N PRO A 344 1.22 -0.45 11.59
CA PRO A 344 0.80 -1.70 12.21
C PRO A 344 0.57 -2.80 11.16
N HIS A 345 0.59 -4.05 11.61
CA HIS A 345 0.36 -5.26 10.83
C HIS A 345 -0.77 -6.09 11.46
N ILE A 346 -1.63 -6.64 10.61
CA ILE A 346 -2.81 -7.42 11.04
C ILE A 346 -2.79 -8.79 10.41
N LEU A 347 -3.13 -9.80 11.20
CA LEU A 347 -3.42 -11.15 10.75
C LEU A 347 -4.89 -11.49 11.05
N ILE A 348 -5.64 -11.91 10.04
CA ILE A 348 -7.00 -12.42 10.19
C ILE A 348 -6.96 -13.94 9.96
N VAL A 349 -7.32 -14.69 10.98
CA VAL A 349 -7.44 -16.15 10.95
C VAL A 349 -8.91 -16.47 11.04
N GLY A 350 -9.39 -17.46 10.30
CA GLY A 350 -10.72 -17.98 10.58
C GLY A 350 -11.17 -19.04 9.62
N ASP A 351 -12.38 -19.52 9.82
CA ASP A 351 -12.97 -20.56 8.97
C ASP A 351 -13.29 -20.02 7.55
N PRO A 352 -13.22 -20.85 6.50
CA PRO A 352 -13.63 -20.46 5.15
C PRO A 352 -15.07 -19.93 5.12
N GLY A 353 -15.36 -18.96 4.25
CA GLY A 353 -16.71 -18.42 4.08
C GLY A 353 -17.02 -17.13 4.88
N LEU A 354 -16.19 -16.77 5.86
CA LEU A 354 -16.38 -15.57 6.70
C LEU A 354 -15.98 -14.23 6.03
N GLY A 355 -15.91 -14.17 4.70
CA GLY A 355 -15.64 -12.92 3.96
C GLY A 355 -14.21 -12.35 4.07
N LYS A 356 -13.23 -13.08 4.62
CA LYS A 356 -11.84 -12.62 4.84
C LYS A 356 -11.18 -12.03 3.59
N SER A 357 -11.21 -12.74 2.47
CA SER A 357 -10.62 -12.28 1.19
C SER A 357 -11.32 -11.02 0.66
N GLN A 358 -12.64 -10.89 0.88
CA GLN A 358 -13.41 -9.71 0.49
C GLN A 358 -13.06 -8.48 1.36
N MET A 359 -12.81 -8.67 2.67
CA MET A 359 -12.27 -7.60 3.53
C MET A 359 -10.90 -7.12 3.03
N LEU A 360 -9.99 -8.03 2.70
CA LEU A 360 -8.68 -7.68 2.15
C LEU A 360 -8.77 -6.90 0.83
N GLN A 361 -9.66 -7.32 -0.07
CA GLN A 361 -9.87 -6.63 -1.35
C GLN A 361 -10.44 -5.22 -1.13
N ALA A 362 -11.38 -5.06 -0.20
CA ALA A 362 -11.94 -3.76 0.15
C ALA A 362 -10.86 -2.81 0.69
N VAL A 363 -10.03 -3.28 1.63
CA VAL A 363 -8.90 -2.52 2.18
C VAL A 363 -7.89 -2.17 1.08
N CYS A 364 -7.54 -3.11 0.21
CA CYS A 364 -6.63 -2.86 -0.91
C CYS A 364 -7.17 -1.82 -1.90
N ASN A 365 -8.49 -1.72 -2.04
CA ASN A 365 -9.14 -0.72 -2.89
C ASN A 365 -9.26 0.65 -2.21
N VAL A 366 -9.36 0.73 -0.89
CA VAL A 366 -9.37 2.00 -0.16
C VAL A 366 -7.95 2.55 0.02
N ALA A 367 -6.94 1.68 0.15
CA ALA A 367 -5.56 2.12 0.33
C ALA A 367 -5.05 2.96 -0.87
N PRO A 368 -4.33 4.07 -0.64
CA PRO A 368 -3.75 4.88 -1.72
C PRO A 368 -2.73 4.10 -2.54
N ARG A 369 -2.03 3.16 -1.90
CA ARG A 369 -1.09 2.21 -2.51
C ARG A 369 -1.35 0.79 -2.00
N GLY A 370 -2.46 0.19 -2.44
CA GLY A 370 -2.78 -1.20 -2.12
C GLY A 370 -2.19 -2.17 -3.13
N VAL A 371 -1.45 -3.18 -2.68
CA VAL A 371 -1.02 -4.34 -3.49
C VAL A 371 -1.71 -5.58 -2.95
N TYR A 372 -2.42 -6.32 -3.80
CA TYR A 372 -3.08 -7.56 -3.43
C TYR A 372 -2.31 -8.76 -3.99
N VAL A 373 -2.12 -9.76 -3.14
CA VAL A 373 -1.26 -10.90 -3.42
C VAL A 373 -1.89 -12.17 -2.85
N CYS A 374 -1.83 -13.26 -3.61
CA CYS A 374 -2.28 -14.58 -3.15
C CYS A 374 -1.05 -15.45 -2.84
N GLY A 375 -0.98 -15.98 -1.61
CA GLY A 375 0.14 -16.74 -1.07
C GLY A 375 0.53 -17.97 -1.89
N ASN A 376 -0.45 -18.65 -2.51
CA ASN A 376 -0.23 -19.79 -3.40
C ASN A 376 0.54 -19.42 -4.68
N THR A 377 0.27 -18.25 -5.23
CA THR A 377 0.82 -17.80 -6.52
C THR A 377 2.15 -17.07 -6.37
N THR A 378 2.47 -16.63 -5.16
CA THR A 378 3.70 -15.89 -4.93
C THR A 378 4.91 -16.76 -4.74
N THR A 379 6.04 -16.22 -5.16
CA THR A 379 7.37 -16.73 -4.83
C THR A 379 8.12 -15.67 -4.02
N THR A 380 9.20 -16.07 -3.34
CA THR A 380 10.06 -15.11 -2.61
C THR A 380 10.54 -13.97 -3.51
N SER A 381 10.84 -14.28 -4.78
CA SER A 381 11.24 -13.31 -5.80
C SER A 381 10.10 -12.34 -6.18
N GLY A 382 8.86 -12.83 -6.26
CA GLY A 382 7.68 -12.01 -6.55
C GLY A 382 7.25 -11.11 -5.39
N LEU A 383 7.57 -11.49 -4.15
CA LEU A 383 7.31 -10.69 -2.95
C LEU A 383 8.38 -9.61 -2.71
N THR A 384 9.65 -9.98 -2.88
CA THR A 384 10.78 -9.11 -2.56
C THR A 384 11.32 -8.40 -3.81
N VAL A 385 12.46 -8.84 -4.32
CA VAL A 385 13.17 -8.24 -5.45
C VAL A 385 13.83 -9.37 -6.23
N SER A 386 13.67 -9.35 -7.55
CA SER A 386 14.31 -10.28 -8.46
C SER A 386 15.37 -9.60 -9.32
N LEU A 387 16.38 -10.36 -9.71
CA LEU A 387 17.33 -9.95 -10.72
C LEU A 387 16.91 -10.57 -12.05
N SER A 388 16.51 -9.73 -13.00
CA SER A 388 16.22 -10.16 -14.37
C SER A 388 17.39 -9.82 -15.28
N ARG A 389 17.75 -10.73 -16.19
CA ARG A 389 18.83 -10.51 -17.16
C ARG A 389 18.27 -9.80 -18.38
N ASP A 390 18.84 -8.67 -18.74
CA ASP A 390 18.46 -7.93 -19.93
C ASP A 390 18.84 -8.71 -21.20
N SER A 391 17.91 -8.82 -22.14
CA SER A 391 18.06 -9.68 -23.33
C SER A 391 19.03 -9.10 -24.36
N GLY A 392 19.18 -7.77 -24.40
CA GLY A 392 20.11 -7.10 -25.32
C GLY A 392 21.55 -7.10 -24.81
N SER A 393 21.74 -6.75 -23.54
CA SER A 393 23.09 -6.56 -22.98
C SER A 393 23.64 -7.72 -22.17
N GLY A 394 22.77 -8.62 -21.71
CA GLY A 394 23.17 -9.69 -20.79
C GLY A 394 23.50 -9.21 -19.38
N ASP A 395 23.27 -7.94 -19.04
CA ASP A 395 23.45 -7.40 -17.69
C ASP A 395 22.26 -7.75 -16.78
N TYR A 396 22.50 -7.81 -15.47
CA TYR A 396 21.43 -7.96 -14.49
C TYR A 396 20.77 -6.60 -14.21
N ALA A 397 19.44 -6.59 -14.22
CA ALA A 397 18.59 -5.47 -13.82
C ALA A 397 17.78 -5.84 -12.58
N LEU A 398 17.52 -4.86 -11.72
CA LEU A 398 16.70 -5.05 -10.53
C LEU A 398 15.23 -4.89 -10.88
N GLU A 399 14.40 -5.83 -10.45
CA GLU A 399 12.95 -5.83 -10.64
C GLU A 399 12.23 -5.92 -9.29
N ALA A 400 11.38 -4.93 -9.02
CA ALA A 400 10.67 -4.80 -7.76
C ALA A 400 9.49 -5.81 -7.68
N GLY A 401 9.42 -6.53 -6.56
CA GLY A 401 8.28 -7.36 -6.18
C GLY A 401 7.21 -6.59 -5.41
N ALA A 402 6.19 -7.32 -4.95
CA ALA A 402 4.97 -6.75 -4.38
C ALA A 402 5.21 -5.81 -3.18
N LEU A 403 6.13 -6.15 -2.26
CA LEU A 403 6.39 -5.35 -1.07
C LEU A 403 7.05 -4.02 -1.40
N VAL A 404 7.99 -4.02 -2.35
CA VAL A 404 8.71 -2.80 -2.78
C VAL A 404 7.78 -1.89 -3.58
N LEU A 405 6.91 -2.46 -4.42
CA LEU A 405 5.87 -1.71 -5.12
C LEU A 405 4.84 -1.10 -4.16
N GLY A 406 4.60 -1.76 -3.03
CA GLY A 406 3.70 -1.31 -1.98
C GLY A 406 4.26 -0.25 -1.02
N ASP A 407 5.51 0.23 -1.17
CA ASP A 407 6.16 1.16 -0.22
C ASP A 407 5.26 2.37 0.12
N GLN A 408 5.13 2.69 1.41
CA GLN A 408 4.21 3.67 2.02
C GLN A 408 2.72 3.37 1.83
N GLY A 409 2.38 2.12 1.60
CA GLY A 409 1.03 1.63 1.38
C GLY A 409 0.71 0.37 2.18
N ILE A 410 -0.13 -0.49 1.60
CA ILE A 410 -0.60 -1.72 2.22
C ILE A 410 -0.39 -2.89 1.27
N CYS A 411 0.21 -3.95 1.79
CA CYS A 411 0.31 -5.23 1.11
C CYS A 411 -0.69 -6.21 1.73
N CYS A 412 -1.74 -6.55 0.98
CA CYS A 412 -2.73 -7.55 1.39
C CYS A 412 -2.30 -8.92 0.87
N ILE A 413 -2.15 -9.89 1.78
CA ILE A 413 -1.74 -11.27 1.45
C ILE A 413 -2.87 -12.23 1.84
N ASP A 414 -3.49 -12.85 0.84
CA ASP A 414 -4.48 -13.90 1.05
C ASP A 414 -3.82 -15.28 1.07
N GLU A 415 -4.46 -16.28 1.67
CA GLU A 415 -3.96 -17.65 1.84
C GLU A 415 -2.54 -17.70 2.44
N PHE A 416 -2.32 -16.90 3.48
CA PHE A 416 -1.03 -16.77 4.15
C PHE A 416 -0.51 -18.10 4.72
N ASP A 417 -1.41 -19.04 5.06
CA ASP A 417 -1.10 -20.39 5.52
C ASP A 417 -0.43 -21.27 4.44
N LYS A 418 -0.63 -20.94 3.16
CA LYS A 418 -0.08 -21.71 2.04
C LYS A 418 1.32 -21.28 1.61
N MET A 419 1.79 -20.16 2.14
CA MET A 419 3.17 -19.72 1.92
C MET A 419 4.13 -20.67 2.65
N GLY A 420 5.09 -21.24 1.93
CA GLY A 420 6.11 -22.13 2.49
C GLY A 420 7.29 -21.35 3.10
N SER A 421 8.48 -21.51 2.53
CA SER A 421 9.72 -20.82 2.96
C SER A 421 9.70 -19.29 2.76
N GLN A 422 8.64 -18.75 2.17
CA GLN A 422 8.52 -17.34 1.80
C GLN A 422 8.34 -16.42 3.01
N HIS A 423 7.87 -16.93 4.15
CA HIS A 423 7.71 -16.14 5.38
C HIS A 423 9.02 -15.54 5.87
N GLN A 424 10.16 -16.21 5.62
CA GLN A 424 11.46 -15.71 6.04
C GLN A 424 11.78 -14.35 5.42
N ALA A 425 11.35 -14.14 4.17
CA ALA A 425 11.55 -12.87 3.47
C ALA A 425 10.64 -11.75 3.99
N LEU A 426 9.51 -12.10 4.63
CA LEU A 426 8.63 -11.12 5.27
C LEU A 426 9.18 -10.63 6.61
N LEU A 427 9.96 -11.46 7.33
CA LEU A 427 10.49 -11.08 8.64
C LEU A 427 11.28 -9.77 8.57
N GLU A 428 12.22 -9.67 7.63
CA GLU A 428 13.03 -8.46 7.44
C GLU A 428 12.14 -7.24 7.13
N ALA A 429 11.23 -7.37 6.17
CA ALA A 429 10.32 -6.30 5.75
C ALA A 429 9.38 -5.84 6.87
N MET A 430 8.84 -6.75 7.68
CA MET A 430 7.91 -6.42 8.78
C MET A 430 8.57 -5.68 9.94
N GLU A 431 9.87 -5.90 10.19
CA GLU A 431 10.55 -5.30 11.34
C GLU A 431 11.36 -4.07 10.96
N GLN A 432 12.17 -4.19 9.91
CA GLN A 432 13.10 -3.13 9.49
C GLN A 432 12.48 -2.21 8.42
N GLN A 433 11.34 -2.58 7.85
CA GLN A 433 10.71 -1.85 6.73
C GLN A 433 11.66 -1.65 5.53
N SER A 434 12.59 -2.59 5.35
CA SER A 434 13.57 -2.62 4.28
C SER A 434 13.86 -4.06 3.86
N ILE A 435 14.30 -4.24 2.63
CA ILE A 435 14.71 -5.52 2.08
C ILE A 435 16.14 -5.39 1.58
N SER A 436 17.06 -6.18 2.15
CA SER A 436 18.44 -6.29 1.69
C SER A 436 18.58 -7.40 0.65
N LEU A 437 19.28 -7.09 -0.43
CA LEU A 437 19.56 -8.01 -1.52
C LEU A 437 21.07 -8.08 -1.73
N ALA A 438 21.63 -9.29 -1.68
CA ALA A 438 23.02 -9.58 -2.01
C ALA A 438 23.08 -10.75 -3.02
N LYS A 439 23.02 -10.44 -4.32
CA LYS A 439 23.00 -11.45 -5.40
C LYS A 439 23.72 -10.95 -6.64
N ALA A 440 24.39 -11.86 -7.36
CA ALA A 440 25.11 -11.57 -8.61
C ALA A 440 26.08 -10.37 -8.53
N GLY A 441 26.73 -10.17 -7.38
CA GLY A 441 27.64 -9.05 -7.12
C GLY A 441 26.96 -7.71 -6.81
N ILE A 442 25.63 -7.66 -6.79
CA ILE A 442 24.84 -6.47 -6.41
C ILE A 442 24.46 -6.62 -4.94
N VAL A 443 24.89 -5.65 -4.13
CA VAL A 443 24.48 -5.50 -2.73
C VAL A 443 23.70 -4.19 -2.61
N CYS A 444 22.41 -4.26 -2.33
CA CYS A 444 21.56 -3.08 -2.16
C CYS A 444 20.49 -3.31 -1.09
N THR A 445 20.02 -2.21 -0.49
CA THR A 445 18.90 -2.22 0.45
C THR A 445 17.79 -1.36 -0.12
N LEU A 446 16.61 -1.93 -0.30
CA LEU A 446 15.45 -1.26 -0.88
C LEU A 446 14.40 -1.01 0.21
N PRO A 447 13.78 0.19 0.26
CA PRO A 447 12.74 0.48 1.24
C PRO A 447 11.46 -0.29 0.93
N ALA A 448 10.84 -0.83 1.98
CA ALA A 448 9.58 -1.58 1.93
C ALA A 448 8.70 -1.22 3.13
N ARG A 449 8.43 0.08 3.33
CA ARG A 449 7.61 0.61 4.44
C ARG A 449 6.14 0.36 4.15
N THR A 450 5.72 -0.89 4.31
CA THR A 450 4.36 -1.33 3.98
C THR A 450 3.70 -1.92 5.20
N SER A 451 2.41 -1.63 5.40
CA SER A 451 1.58 -2.40 6.33
C SER A 451 1.24 -3.74 5.69
N ILE A 452 1.47 -4.84 6.39
CA ILE A 452 1.03 -6.16 5.94
C ILE A 452 -0.31 -6.49 6.60
N ILE A 453 -1.29 -6.82 5.77
CA ILE A 453 -2.57 -7.39 6.23
C ILE A 453 -2.68 -8.78 5.61
N ALA A 454 -2.66 -9.80 6.46
CA ALA A 454 -2.67 -11.19 6.03
C ALA A 454 -4.00 -11.86 6.41
N ALA A 455 -4.53 -12.70 5.52
CA ALA A 455 -5.61 -13.63 5.84
C ALA A 455 -5.08 -15.07 5.76
N ALA A 456 -5.40 -15.87 6.77
CA ALA A 456 -5.00 -17.28 6.87
C ALA A 456 -6.21 -18.16 7.21
N ASN A 457 -6.17 -19.40 6.74
CA ASN A 457 -7.11 -20.43 7.15
C ASN A 457 -6.43 -21.43 8.10
N PRO A 458 -7.13 -21.95 9.12
CA PRO A 458 -6.59 -22.97 10.00
C PRO A 458 -6.36 -24.30 9.28
N VAL A 459 -5.39 -25.06 9.78
CA VAL A 459 -5.01 -26.39 9.27
C VAL A 459 -6.16 -27.36 9.51
N GLY A 460 -6.84 -27.74 8.43
CA GLY A 460 -8.03 -28.61 8.46
C GLY A 460 -9.34 -27.89 8.14
N GLY A 461 -9.31 -26.58 7.85
CA GLY A 461 -10.48 -25.81 7.43
C GLY A 461 -11.34 -25.28 8.58
N HIS A 462 -11.19 -25.81 9.79
CA HIS A 462 -11.87 -25.31 10.98
C HIS A 462 -10.88 -25.02 12.10
N TYR A 463 -11.11 -23.93 12.83
CA TYR A 463 -10.26 -23.55 13.94
C TYR A 463 -10.53 -24.46 15.15
N ASN A 464 -9.51 -25.22 15.57
CA ASN A 464 -9.63 -26.09 16.72
C ASN A 464 -9.23 -25.35 18.00
N LYS A 465 -10.22 -25.03 18.84
CA LYS A 465 -10.02 -24.37 20.14
C LYS A 465 -9.09 -25.14 21.09
N ALA A 466 -8.95 -26.45 20.92
CA ALA A 466 -8.07 -27.27 21.74
C ALA A 466 -6.57 -27.16 21.36
N LYS A 467 -6.25 -26.54 20.23
CA LYS A 467 -4.88 -26.30 19.77
C LYS A 467 -4.51 -24.84 19.91
N THR A 468 -3.22 -24.55 20.05
CA THR A 468 -2.74 -23.16 20.06
C THR A 468 -2.88 -22.52 18.67
N VAL A 469 -2.91 -21.19 18.59
CA VAL A 469 -2.91 -20.47 17.29
C VAL A 469 -1.74 -20.88 16.40
N SER A 470 -0.55 -21.05 16.99
CA SER A 470 0.66 -21.47 16.27
C SER A 470 0.52 -22.86 15.65
N GLU A 471 -0.09 -23.80 16.37
CA GLU A 471 -0.40 -25.15 15.86
C GLU A 471 -1.53 -25.15 14.83
N ASN A 472 -2.58 -24.37 15.06
CA ASN A 472 -3.70 -24.21 14.11
C ASN A 472 -3.24 -23.62 12.78
N LEU A 473 -2.22 -22.77 12.76
CA LEU A 473 -1.71 -22.14 11.53
C LEU A 473 -0.46 -22.82 10.95
N LYS A 474 0.20 -23.71 11.71
CA LYS A 474 1.52 -24.28 11.37
C LYS A 474 2.60 -23.20 11.12
N MET A 475 2.56 -22.11 11.89
CA MET A 475 3.48 -20.98 11.78
C MET A 475 4.33 -20.81 13.04
N GLY A 476 5.57 -20.35 12.88
CA GLY A 476 6.47 -20.07 14.00
C GLY A 476 5.99 -18.87 14.85
N SER A 477 6.16 -18.97 16.17
CA SER A 477 5.81 -17.90 17.13
C SER A 477 6.54 -16.57 16.87
N ALA A 478 7.75 -16.64 16.30
CA ALA A 478 8.53 -15.47 15.92
C ALA A 478 7.83 -14.59 14.86
N LEU A 479 7.10 -15.20 13.92
CA LEU A 479 6.33 -14.48 12.90
C LEU A 479 5.03 -13.92 13.47
N LEU A 480 4.32 -14.73 14.27
CA LEU A 480 3.09 -14.30 14.93
C LEU A 480 3.31 -13.09 15.85
N SER A 481 4.45 -13.06 16.56
CA SER A 481 4.81 -11.92 17.43
C SER A 481 5.09 -10.60 16.69
N ARG A 482 5.19 -10.60 15.35
CA ARG A 482 5.43 -9.38 14.54
C ARG A 482 4.15 -8.73 14.03
N PHE A 483 3.02 -9.44 14.11
CA PHE A 483 1.71 -8.87 13.90
C PHE A 483 1.27 -8.13 15.16
N ASP A 484 0.78 -6.91 14.98
CA ASP A 484 0.31 -6.06 16.07
C ASP A 484 -1.08 -6.54 16.54
N LEU A 485 -1.95 -6.97 15.61
CA LEU A 485 -3.25 -7.57 15.91
C LEU A 485 -3.42 -8.91 15.19
N VAL A 486 -3.97 -9.89 15.91
CA VAL A 486 -4.37 -11.21 15.39
C VAL A 486 -5.86 -11.43 15.68
N PHE A 487 -6.70 -11.35 14.66
CA PHE A 487 -8.13 -11.61 14.80
C PHE A 487 -8.45 -13.06 14.46
N ILE A 488 -9.22 -13.72 15.31
CA ILE A 488 -9.70 -15.08 15.08
C ILE A 488 -11.21 -15.00 14.85
N LEU A 489 -11.61 -15.36 13.64
CA LEU A 489 -13.00 -15.40 13.21
C LEU A 489 -13.48 -16.85 13.25
N LEU A 490 -14.39 -17.13 14.18
CA LEU A 490 -15.00 -18.44 14.36
C LEU A 490 -16.40 -18.43 13.76
N ASP A 491 -16.74 -19.47 13.01
CA ASP A 491 -18.10 -19.69 12.56
C ASP A 491 -18.88 -20.38 13.68
N THR A 492 -19.67 -19.60 14.42
CA THR A 492 -20.56 -20.11 15.48
C THR A 492 -22.01 -19.95 15.04
N PRO A 493 -22.77 -21.04 14.87
CA PRO A 493 -24.16 -20.95 14.46
C PRO A 493 -24.98 -20.22 15.52
N ASN A 494 -25.65 -19.14 15.13
CA ASN A 494 -26.46 -18.32 16.03
C ASN A 494 -27.64 -17.75 15.26
N GLU A 495 -28.85 -18.17 15.62
CA GLU A 495 -30.09 -17.84 14.91
C GLU A 495 -30.28 -16.32 14.74
N ASP A 496 -29.98 -15.52 15.76
CA ASP A 496 -30.16 -14.07 15.72
C ASP A 496 -29.17 -13.40 14.76
N HIS A 497 -27.90 -13.82 14.81
CA HIS A 497 -26.86 -13.29 13.93
C HIS A 497 -27.07 -13.75 12.48
N ASP A 498 -27.47 -14.99 12.27
CA ASP A 498 -27.74 -15.58 10.96
C ASP A 498 -28.96 -14.92 10.32
N HIS A 499 -29.99 -14.61 11.11
CA HIS A 499 -31.14 -13.83 10.63
C HIS A 499 -30.70 -12.46 10.11
N LEU A 500 -29.96 -11.69 10.92
CA LEU A 500 -29.49 -10.35 10.54
C LEU A 500 -28.53 -10.37 9.33
N LEU A 501 -27.63 -11.35 9.27
CA LEU A 501 -26.74 -11.57 8.13
C LEU A 501 -27.55 -11.88 6.86
N SER A 502 -28.52 -12.79 6.96
CA SER A 502 -29.36 -13.18 5.82
C SER A 502 -30.14 -12.00 5.27
N GLU A 503 -30.73 -11.19 6.14
CA GLU A 503 -31.45 -9.97 5.76
C GLU A 503 -30.52 -8.97 5.07
N HIS A 504 -29.32 -8.75 5.60
CA HIS A 504 -28.32 -7.86 5.01
C HIS A 504 -27.91 -8.31 3.60
N VAL A 505 -27.63 -9.60 3.43
CA VAL A 505 -27.25 -10.17 2.13
C VAL A 505 -28.40 -10.08 1.13
N MET A 506 -29.65 -10.32 1.56
CA MET A 506 -30.83 -10.15 0.72
C MET A 506 -31.04 -8.69 0.32
N ALA A 507 -30.86 -7.74 1.24
CA ALA A 507 -30.99 -6.31 0.99
C ALA A 507 -29.97 -5.81 -0.05
N LEU A 508 -28.70 -6.24 0.09
CA LEU A 508 -27.65 -5.94 -0.88
C LEU A 508 -27.98 -6.47 -2.28
N ARG A 509 -28.47 -7.70 -2.39
CA ARG A 509 -28.86 -8.29 -3.69
C ARG A 509 -30.10 -7.63 -4.29
N ALA A 510 -31.02 -7.15 -3.47
CA ALA A 510 -32.21 -6.43 -3.91
C ALA A 510 -31.91 -5.00 -4.42
N GLY A 511 -30.66 -4.52 -4.36
CA GLY A 511 -30.25 -3.20 -4.85
C GLY A 511 -30.74 -2.03 -3.99
N LYS A 512 -31.22 -2.29 -2.77
CA LYS A 512 -31.63 -1.25 -1.81
C LYS A 512 -30.43 -0.81 -0.98
N SER A 513 -29.46 -0.16 -1.61
CA SER A 513 -28.19 0.23 -0.94
C SER A 513 -28.24 1.49 -0.07
N GLY A 514 -29.41 2.07 0.21
CA GLY A 514 -29.52 3.34 0.96
C GLY A 514 -30.59 3.38 2.06
N ALA A 515 -31.24 2.25 2.37
CA ALA A 515 -32.19 2.18 3.47
C ALA A 515 -32.03 0.84 4.18
N VAL A 516 -31.55 0.86 5.42
CA VAL A 516 -31.74 -0.26 6.34
C VAL A 516 -33.25 -0.48 6.39
N SER A 517 -33.74 -1.62 5.88
CA SER A 517 -35.19 -1.85 5.77
C SER A 517 -35.83 -1.68 7.15
N SER A 518 -36.77 -0.73 7.24
CA SER A 518 -37.66 -0.47 8.37
C SER A 518 -38.69 -1.59 8.59
N ALA A 519 -38.37 -2.83 8.21
CA ALA A 519 -39.25 -3.99 8.37
C ALA A 519 -38.99 -4.77 9.67
N ALA A 520 -37.98 -4.37 10.44
CA ALA A 520 -37.82 -4.81 11.82
C ALA A 520 -38.83 -4.05 12.71
N VAL A 521 -39.55 -4.81 13.55
CA VAL A 521 -40.49 -4.35 14.60
C VAL A 521 -41.95 -4.15 14.17
N THR A 522 -42.63 -5.21 13.72
CA THR A 522 -44.07 -5.37 14.00
C THR A 522 -44.39 -6.61 14.84
N ARG A 523 -43.39 -7.29 15.44
CA ARG A 523 -43.65 -8.50 16.24
C ARG A 523 -42.99 -8.63 17.61
N TYR A 524 -42.14 -7.70 18.05
CA TYR A 524 -41.49 -7.81 19.37
C TYR A 524 -41.63 -6.60 20.31
N SER A 525 -42.49 -5.62 19.99
CA SER A 525 -42.83 -4.53 20.92
C SER A 525 -44.17 -4.78 21.63
N THR A 526 -44.23 -5.76 22.53
CA THR A 526 -45.30 -5.76 23.54
C THR A 526 -44.86 -6.08 24.97
N GLN A 527 -43.63 -6.49 25.25
CA GLN A 527 -43.18 -6.67 26.63
C GLN A 527 -41.69 -6.36 26.75
N GLU A 528 -41.35 -5.09 26.97
CA GLU A 528 -40.27 -4.61 27.84
C GLU A 528 -40.05 -3.12 27.59
N SER A 529 -40.81 -2.29 28.29
CA SER A 529 -40.60 -0.84 28.33
C SER A 529 -41.02 -0.31 29.71
N SER A 530 -40.13 -0.51 30.69
CA SER A 530 -39.98 0.40 31.83
C SER A 530 -38.60 0.18 32.47
N ILE A 531 -37.54 0.46 31.71
CA ILE A 531 -36.26 0.80 32.32
C ILE A 531 -36.14 2.32 32.29
N SER A 532 -36.07 2.86 33.49
CA SER A 532 -36.05 4.26 33.89
C SER A 532 -34.91 5.05 33.21
N ILE A 533 -35.24 6.27 32.78
CA ILE A 533 -34.37 7.26 32.11
C ILE A 533 -33.39 7.94 33.11
N LEU A 534 -32.90 7.23 34.13
CA LEU A 534 -32.00 7.81 35.15
C LEU A 534 -30.95 6.80 35.62
N GLU A 535 -30.07 6.35 34.72
CA GLU A 535 -28.73 5.88 35.09
C GLU A 535 -27.69 6.44 34.14
N VAL A 536 -26.82 7.30 34.69
CA VAL A 536 -25.65 7.87 34.05
C VAL A 536 -24.50 6.86 34.16
N SER A 537 -23.85 6.61 33.01
CA SER A 537 -22.52 6.01 32.81
C SER A 537 -22.24 4.62 33.38
N SER A 538 -22.72 3.58 32.70
CA SER A 538 -21.92 2.37 32.46
C SER A 538 -21.40 2.43 31.02
N GLU A 539 -20.09 2.54 30.83
CA GLU A 539 -19.43 2.61 29.52
C GLU A 539 -19.93 1.47 28.62
N LYS A 540 -20.58 1.82 27.51
CA LYS A 540 -21.00 0.84 26.50
C LYS A 540 -19.76 0.34 25.78
N PRO A 541 -19.62 -0.97 25.52
CA PRO A 541 -18.47 -1.50 24.79
C PRO A 541 -18.41 -0.89 23.38
N LEU A 542 -17.19 -0.65 22.86
CA LEU A 542 -16.94 -0.08 21.53
C LEU A 542 -17.68 -0.85 20.44
N ALA A 543 -17.77 -2.18 20.57
CA ALA A 543 -18.53 -3.01 19.65
C ALA A 543 -20.00 -2.59 19.51
N ASP A 544 -20.64 -2.10 20.58
CA ASP A 544 -22.02 -1.62 20.57
C ASP A 544 -22.13 -0.19 20.06
N THR A 545 -21.14 0.66 20.35
CA THR A 545 -21.06 2.03 19.80
C THR A 545 -20.90 2.01 18.27
N LEU A 546 -20.19 1.02 17.73
CA LEU A 546 -19.97 0.87 16.28
C LEU A 546 -21.17 0.29 15.52
N LYS A 547 -22.17 -0.29 16.20
CA LYS A 547 -23.36 -0.86 15.55
C LYS A 547 -24.23 0.25 14.98
N LEU A 548 -24.74 0.03 13.76
CA LEU A 548 -25.74 0.91 13.17
C LEU A 548 -27.06 0.75 13.91
N VAL A 549 -27.68 1.86 14.31
CA VAL A 549 -28.98 1.81 14.98
C VAL A 549 -30.07 1.56 13.92
N PRO A 550 -31.03 0.65 14.16
CA PRO A 550 -32.12 0.41 13.22
C PRO A 550 -32.95 1.69 13.00
N GLY A 551 -33.02 2.17 11.75
CA GLY A 551 -33.73 3.41 11.37
C GLY A 551 -32.84 4.64 11.18
N GLU A 552 -31.54 4.54 11.48
CA GLU A 552 -30.54 5.57 11.15
C GLU A 552 -30.26 5.56 9.64
N ALA A 553 -30.36 6.72 8.99
CA ALA A 553 -30.01 6.85 7.57
C ALA A 553 -28.48 6.76 7.43
N PHE A 554 -27.99 5.59 7.03
CA PHE A 554 -26.56 5.35 6.82
C PHE A 554 -26.22 5.43 5.33
N ASP A 555 -25.44 6.45 4.95
CA ASP A 555 -24.88 6.60 3.61
C ASP A 555 -23.39 6.24 3.62
N PRO A 556 -22.98 5.10 3.03
CA PRO A 556 -21.58 4.66 3.06
C PRO A 556 -20.71 5.57 2.19
N ILE A 557 -19.54 5.96 2.72
CA ILE A 557 -18.57 6.76 1.97
C ILE A 557 -18.04 5.94 0.78
N PRO A 558 -18.11 6.45 -0.47
CA PRO A 558 -17.54 5.77 -1.61
C PRO A 558 -16.03 5.52 -1.46
N HIS A 559 -15.56 4.33 -1.85
CA HIS A 559 -14.14 3.95 -1.69
C HIS A 559 -13.16 4.95 -2.35
N GLN A 560 -13.54 5.58 -3.46
CA GLN A 560 -12.70 6.59 -4.11
C GLN A 560 -12.49 7.82 -3.23
N LEU A 561 -13.53 8.27 -2.53
CA LEU A 561 -13.46 9.41 -1.62
C LEU A 561 -12.73 9.04 -0.33
N LEU A 562 -13.03 7.85 0.22
CA LEU A 562 -12.34 7.33 1.40
C LEU A 562 -10.83 7.16 1.16
N ARG A 563 -10.42 6.75 -0.05
CA ARG A 563 -9.01 6.70 -0.47
C ARG A 563 -8.34 8.07 -0.40
N LYS A 564 -9.02 9.13 -0.87
CA LYS A 564 -8.50 10.51 -0.80
C LYS A 564 -8.40 10.98 0.64
N TYR A 565 -9.41 10.68 1.47
CA TYR A 565 -9.42 10.99 2.90
C TYR A 565 -8.24 10.32 3.64
N VAL A 566 -8.02 9.01 3.44
CA VAL A 566 -6.87 8.29 4.00
C VAL A 566 -5.54 8.90 3.51
N GLY A 567 -5.45 9.23 2.22
CA GLY A 567 -4.28 9.88 1.64
C GLY A 567 -3.97 11.24 2.27
N TYR A 568 -5.01 12.04 2.54
CA TYR A 568 -4.90 13.33 3.22
C TYR A 568 -4.44 13.17 4.68
N ALA A 569 -5.11 12.30 5.43
CA ALA A 569 -4.82 12.04 6.84
C ALA A 569 -3.37 11.56 7.06
N ARG A 570 -2.87 10.64 6.20
CA ARG A 570 -1.48 10.15 6.26
C ARG A 570 -0.43 11.20 5.91
N HIS A 571 -0.80 12.24 5.16
CA HIS A 571 0.14 13.26 4.69
C HIS A 571 0.24 14.43 5.66
N TYR A 572 -0.90 14.93 6.15
CA TYR A 572 -0.95 16.16 6.94
C TYR A 572 -1.00 15.92 8.46
N VAL A 573 -1.52 14.77 8.92
CA VAL A 573 -1.83 14.57 10.36
C VAL A 573 -0.82 13.64 11.03
N HIS A 574 -0.10 14.19 12.00
CA HIS A 574 0.96 13.49 12.75
C HIS A 574 0.67 13.50 14.25
N PRO A 575 -0.23 12.63 14.74
CA PRO A 575 -0.64 12.66 16.14
C PRO A 575 0.49 12.34 17.11
N THR A 576 0.43 12.99 18.27
CA THR A 576 1.31 12.74 19.43
C THR A 576 0.51 12.18 20.59
N LEU A 577 1.13 11.31 21.39
CA LEU A 577 0.48 10.66 22.53
C LEU A 577 0.36 11.64 23.71
N SER A 578 -0.82 11.75 24.31
CA SER A 578 -1.01 12.48 25.58
C SER A 578 -0.46 11.69 26.77
N ALA A 579 -0.16 12.40 27.87
CA ALA A 579 0.34 11.77 29.09
C ALA A 579 -0.72 10.82 29.72
N GLU A 580 -1.99 11.18 29.64
CA GLU A 580 -3.11 10.38 30.14
C GLU A 580 -3.25 9.07 29.34
N ALA A 581 -3.23 9.14 28.01
CA ALA A 581 -3.24 7.96 27.15
C ALA A 581 -2.04 7.04 27.42
N ALA A 582 -0.85 7.62 27.64
CA ALA A 582 0.36 6.86 27.94
C ALA A 582 0.24 6.05 29.25
N GLN A 583 -0.43 6.60 30.27
CA GLN A 583 -0.68 5.89 31.53
C GLN A 583 -1.60 4.68 31.33
N VAL A 584 -2.72 4.85 30.63
CA VAL A 584 -3.66 3.75 30.32
C VAL A 584 -2.96 2.61 29.58
N LEU A 585 -2.15 2.94 28.56
CA LEU A 585 -1.41 1.92 27.81
C LEU A 585 -0.35 1.22 28.66
N GLN A 586 0.33 1.96 29.54
CA GLN A 586 1.34 1.40 30.45
C GLN A 586 0.71 0.45 31.46
N ASP A 587 -0.40 0.86 32.08
CA ASP A 587 -1.11 0.05 33.08
C ASP A 587 -1.64 -1.24 32.45
N PHE A 588 -2.26 -1.15 31.27
CA PHE A 588 -2.71 -2.32 30.52
C PHE A 588 -1.56 -3.25 30.14
N TYR A 589 -0.42 -2.73 29.65
CA TYR A 589 0.76 -3.54 29.33
C TYR A 589 1.33 -4.28 30.55
N LEU A 590 1.40 -3.60 31.70
CA LEU A 590 1.86 -4.20 32.95
C LEU A 590 0.89 -5.28 33.45
N GLU A 591 -0.42 -5.07 33.30
CA GLU A 591 -1.45 -6.06 33.61
C GLU A 591 -1.29 -7.31 32.74
N LEU A 592 -1.18 -7.13 31.42
CA LEU A 592 -0.91 -8.20 30.44
C LEU A 592 0.31 -9.00 30.89
N ARG A 593 1.41 -8.32 31.22
CA ARG A 593 2.69 -8.95 31.62
C ARG A 593 2.62 -9.71 32.93
N LYS A 594 1.78 -9.29 33.88
CA LYS A 594 1.53 -10.03 35.13
C LYS A 594 0.75 -11.32 34.86
N GLN A 595 -0.20 -11.29 33.94
CA GLN A 595 -1.09 -12.42 33.63
C GLN A 595 -0.37 -13.54 32.85
N ASN A 596 0.56 -13.23 31.94
CA ASN A 596 1.25 -14.22 31.08
C ASN A 596 2.61 -14.73 31.64
N GLN A 597 2.74 -14.94 32.96
CA GLN A 597 3.96 -15.58 33.51
C GLN A 597 3.97 -17.12 33.36
N THR A 598 2.93 -17.72 32.78
CA THR A 598 2.83 -19.17 32.55
C THR A 598 3.58 -19.60 31.26
N ALA A 599 4.29 -20.74 31.34
CA ALA A 599 5.42 -21.09 30.49
C ALA A 599 5.16 -21.37 29.00
N ASP A 600 3.90 -21.49 28.57
CA ASP A 600 3.57 -21.93 27.21
C ASP A 600 2.76 -20.88 26.39
N SER A 601 2.50 -19.70 26.97
CA SER A 601 1.87 -18.60 26.25
C SER A 601 2.90 -17.85 25.39
N THR A 602 2.48 -17.26 24.26
CA THR A 602 3.38 -16.41 23.47
C THR A 602 3.88 -15.25 24.35
N PRO A 603 5.19 -15.07 24.50
CA PRO A 603 5.73 -14.12 25.46
C PRO A 603 5.32 -12.69 25.08
N ILE A 604 4.77 -11.96 26.04
CA ILE A 604 4.48 -10.53 25.86
C ILE A 604 5.81 -9.78 25.87
N THR A 605 6.16 -9.24 24.71
CA THR A 605 7.36 -8.44 24.54
C THR A 605 7.01 -6.95 24.54
N THR A 606 8.03 -6.10 24.59
CA THR A 606 7.88 -4.65 24.42
C THR A 606 7.23 -4.28 23.09
N ARG A 607 7.25 -5.18 22.09
CA ARG A 607 6.54 -5.00 20.82
C ARG A 607 5.05 -4.74 21.01
N GLN A 608 4.42 -5.37 22.00
CA GLN A 608 2.99 -5.17 22.23
C GLN A 608 2.67 -3.75 22.75
N LEU A 609 3.57 -3.19 23.56
CA LEU A 609 3.44 -1.78 23.96
C LEU A 609 3.63 -0.85 22.75
N GLU A 610 4.58 -1.15 21.86
CA GLU A 610 4.73 -0.39 20.62
C GLU A 610 3.51 -0.52 19.70
N SER A 611 2.91 -1.71 19.59
CA SER A 611 1.66 -1.96 18.86
C SER A 611 0.54 -1.05 19.36
N LEU A 612 0.34 -1.01 20.69
CA LEU A 612 -0.68 -0.18 21.33
C LEU A 612 -0.47 1.31 21.03
N ILE A 613 0.77 1.79 21.10
CA ILE A 613 1.10 3.19 20.78
C ILE A 613 0.77 3.50 19.31
N ARG A 614 1.19 2.65 18.37
CA ARG A 614 0.93 2.82 16.92
C ARG A 614 -0.57 2.85 16.62
N LEU A 615 -1.34 1.94 17.21
CA LEU A 615 -2.78 1.86 17.02
C LEU A 615 -3.52 3.06 17.62
N THR A 616 -3.07 3.55 18.77
CA THR A 616 -3.63 4.74 19.44
C THR A 616 -3.36 6.01 18.62
N GLU A 617 -2.15 6.15 18.06
CA GLU A 617 -1.84 7.21 17.11
C GLU A 617 -2.71 7.10 15.84
N ALA A 618 -2.88 5.89 15.32
CA ALA A 618 -3.74 5.67 14.15
C ALA A 618 -5.19 6.06 14.43
N ARG A 619 -5.72 5.78 15.63
CA ARG A 619 -7.09 6.11 16.05
C ARG A 619 -7.33 7.63 16.04
N ALA A 620 -6.38 8.41 16.59
CA ALA A 620 -6.43 9.86 16.55
C ALA A 620 -6.31 10.42 15.11
N ARG A 621 -5.48 9.79 14.27
CA ARG A 621 -5.33 10.17 12.85
C ARG A 621 -6.62 9.99 12.06
N VAL A 622 -7.46 9.00 12.38
CA VAL A 622 -8.74 8.78 11.69
C VAL A 622 -9.63 10.03 11.73
N GLU A 623 -9.63 10.73 12.86
CA GLU A 623 -10.41 11.95 13.10
C GLU A 623 -9.64 13.24 12.80
N LEU A 624 -8.48 13.13 12.14
CA LEU A 624 -7.57 14.24 11.84
C LEU A 624 -7.11 15.01 13.08
N ARG A 625 -7.01 14.35 14.23
CA ARG A 625 -6.54 14.96 15.49
C ARG A 625 -5.02 14.90 15.61
N GLU A 626 -4.42 15.97 16.12
CA GLU A 626 -2.96 16.07 16.37
C GLU A 626 -2.51 15.46 17.70
N LYS A 627 -3.47 15.15 18.60
CA LYS A 627 -3.20 14.55 19.90
C LYS A 627 -4.11 13.35 20.13
N ALA A 628 -3.51 12.23 20.54
CA ALA A 628 -4.22 11.05 20.95
C ALA A 628 -4.60 11.14 22.43
N THR A 629 -5.89 10.97 22.71
CA THR A 629 -6.54 11.15 24.01
C THR A 629 -6.68 9.83 24.77
N GLN A 630 -7.11 9.89 26.03
CA GLN A 630 -7.36 8.70 26.85
C GLN A 630 -8.40 7.76 26.22
N SER A 631 -9.51 8.30 25.69
CA SER A 631 -10.56 7.50 25.05
C SER A 631 -10.04 6.72 23.84
N ASP A 632 -9.08 7.27 23.08
CA ASP A 632 -8.46 6.55 21.97
C ASP A 632 -7.66 5.33 22.44
N ALA A 633 -7.01 5.45 23.60
CA ALA A 633 -6.26 4.36 24.21
C ALA A 633 -7.21 3.26 24.72
N GLU A 634 -8.34 3.64 25.30
CA GLU A 634 -9.38 2.70 25.78
C GLU A 634 -10.00 1.91 24.62
N ASP A 635 -10.37 2.58 23.52
CA ASP A 635 -10.86 1.95 22.28
C ASP A 635 -9.86 0.89 21.77
N VAL A 636 -8.58 1.25 21.71
CA VAL A 636 -7.51 0.37 21.23
C VAL A 636 -7.26 -0.79 22.19
N VAL A 637 -7.36 -0.56 23.49
CA VAL A 637 -7.27 -1.62 24.51
C VAL A 637 -8.41 -2.62 24.33
N GLU A 638 -9.63 -2.18 24.03
CA GLU A 638 -10.75 -3.10 23.74
C GLU A 638 -10.49 -3.94 22.48
N ILE A 639 -10.02 -3.31 21.39
CA ILE A 639 -9.65 -4.02 20.15
C ILE A 639 -8.53 -5.05 20.42
N MET A 640 -7.52 -4.67 21.20
CA MET A 640 -6.42 -5.55 21.57
C MET A 640 -6.89 -6.70 22.46
N LYS A 641 -7.77 -6.43 23.43
CA LYS A 641 -8.40 -7.45 24.28
C LYS A 641 -9.19 -8.43 23.43
N HIS A 642 -9.97 -7.99 22.44
CA HIS A 642 -10.67 -8.90 21.54
C HIS A 642 -9.70 -9.77 20.72
N SER A 643 -8.60 -9.18 20.22
CA SER A 643 -7.57 -9.93 19.49
C SER A 643 -6.92 -11.03 20.35
N LEU A 644 -6.69 -10.75 21.64
CA LEU A 644 -6.09 -11.69 22.58
C LEU A 644 -7.13 -12.66 23.18
N ALA A 645 -8.36 -12.22 23.41
CA ALA A 645 -9.40 -13.00 24.08
C ALA A 645 -9.71 -14.28 23.32
N ASP A 646 -9.93 -14.21 22.00
CA ASP A 646 -10.18 -15.41 21.18
C ASP A 646 -8.94 -16.32 21.06
N THR A 647 -7.75 -15.76 21.33
CA THR A 647 -6.47 -16.49 21.37
C THR A 647 -6.29 -17.27 22.68
N TYR A 648 -6.90 -16.82 23.78
CA TYR A 648 -6.72 -17.36 25.15
C TYR A 648 -8.03 -17.77 25.86
N SER A 649 -9.18 -17.75 25.17
CA SER A 649 -10.48 -18.14 25.74
C SER A 649 -10.74 -19.63 25.63
N ASP A 650 -11.24 -20.22 26.71
CA ASP A 650 -11.72 -21.60 26.73
C ASP A 650 -13.06 -21.80 26.02
N GLU A 651 -13.45 -23.08 25.80
CA GLU A 651 -14.74 -23.45 25.18
C GLU A 651 -15.96 -22.82 25.87
N PHE A 652 -15.78 -22.31 27.09
CA PHE A 652 -16.79 -21.64 27.92
C PHE A 652 -16.64 -20.11 28.01
N GLY A 653 -15.80 -19.48 27.17
CA GLY A 653 -15.69 -18.01 27.09
C GLY A 653 -15.02 -17.35 28.30
N ARG A 654 -14.33 -18.12 29.16
CA ARG A 654 -13.46 -17.59 30.22
C ARG A 654 -12.03 -17.53 29.71
N LEU A 655 -11.31 -16.45 30.04
CA LEU A 655 -9.88 -16.31 29.78
C LEU A 655 -9.14 -17.34 30.66
N ASP A 656 -8.66 -18.43 30.07
CA ASP A 656 -7.96 -19.48 30.81
C ASP A 656 -6.50 -19.56 30.34
N PHE A 657 -5.64 -18.81 31.05
CA PHE A 657 -4.20 -18.70 30.76
C PHE A 657 -3.41 -19.97 31.16
N ASP A 658 -4.03 -20.92 31.86
CA ASP A 658 -3.44 -22.22 32.19
C ASP A 658 -3.50 -23.21 31.01
N ARG A 659 -4.27 -22.90 29.96
CA ARG A 659 -4.40 -23.75 28.77
C ARG A 659 -3.11 -23.89 27.97
N SER A 660 -2.17 -22.97 28.19
CA SER A 660 -0.87 -23.05 27.54
C SER A 660 -0.10 -24.33 27.93
N GLN A 661 -0.30 -24.88 29.14
CA GLN A 661 0.36 -26.12 29.55
C GLN A 661 -0.13 -27.40 28.83
N LEU A 662 -1.14 -27.33 27.96
CA LEU A 662 -1.74 -28.53 27.34
C LEU A 662 -2.17 -28.34 25.88
N GLY A 663 -1.18 -28.18 25.00
CA GLY A 663 -1.20 -28.94 23.76
C GLY A 663 -1.13 -30.44 24.09
N SER A 664 -2.27 -31.11 24.10
CA SER A 664 -2.48 -32.53 24.43
C SER A 664 -2.33 -32.93 25.92
N GLY A 665 -3.21 -33.82 26.37
CA GLY A 665 -3.33 -34.28 27.75
C GLY A 665 -2.03 -34.74 28.42
N MET A 666 -1.35 -33.84 29.14
CA MET A 666 -0.25 -34.18 30.06
C MET A 666 -0.54 -33.82 31.53
N SER A 667 -1.11 -32.64 31.85
CA SER A 667 -1.49 -32.32 33.24
C SER A 667 -2.72 -33.12 33.69
N ASN A 668 -3.78 -33.18 32.88
CA ASN A 668 -4.92 -34.06 33.13
C ASN A 668 -4.53 -35.53 32.99
N ARG A 669 -3.58 -35.91 32.13
CA ARG A 669 -3.10 -37.29 32.07
C ARG A 669 -2.26 -37.69 33.28
N SER A 670 -1.53 -36.77 33.90
CA SER A 670 -0.85 -36.99 35.18
C SER A 670 -1.86 -37.11 36.32
N LYS A 671 -2.89 -36.25 36.38
CA LYS A 671 -4.00 -36.34 37.34
C LYS A 671 -4.82 -37.63 37.15
N VAL A 672 -5.18 -37.96 35.91
CA VAL A 672 -5.87 -39.21 35.50
C VAL A 672 -5.00 -40.42 35.82
N LYS A 673 -3.71 -40.42 35.48
CA LYS A 673 -2.80 -41.53 35.81
C LYS A 673 -2.62 -41.69 37.31
N LYS A 674 -2.50 -40.59 38.07
CA LYS A 674 -2.48 -40.63 39.55
C LYS A 674 -3.78 -41.16 40.13
N PHE A 675 -4.93 -40.70 39.62
CA PHE A 675 -6.26 -41.13 40.04
C PHE A 675 -6.49 -42.61 39.72
N VAL A 676 -6.23 -43.05 38.49
CA VAL A 676 -6.37 -44.45 38.05
C VAL A 676 -5.37 -45.35 38.78
N THR A 677 -4.13 -44.91 39.05
CA THR A 677 -3.17 -45.71 39.85
C THR A 677 -3.63 -45.86 41.29
N ALA A 678 -4.17 -44.79 41.89
CA ALA A 678 -4.70 -44.85 43.25
C ALA A 678 -5.98 -45.70 43.32
N LEU A 679 -6.83 -45.62 42.30
CA LEU A 679 -8.03 -46.43 42.17
C LEU A 679 -7.69 -47.92 41.98
N ASN A 680 -6.70 -48.26 41.15
CA ASN A 680 -6.19 -49.64 41.01
C ASN A 680 -5.66 -50.17 42.36
N ARG A 681 -4.89 -49.38 43.10
CA ARG A 681 -4.41 -49.75 44.45
C ARG A 681 -5.56 -49.95 45.44
N LEU A 682 -6.62 -49.16 45.33
CA LEU A 682 -7.79 -49.28 46.19
C LEU A 682 -8.60 -50.54 45.84
N ALA A 683 -8.74 -50.84 44.55
CA ALA A 683 -9.34 -52.07 44.02
C ALA A 683 -8.59 -53.32 44.48
N GLU A 684 -7.24 -53.33 44.39
CA GLU A 684 -6.39 -54.43 44.85
C GLU A 684 -6.51 -54.68 46.36
N ARG A 685 -6.61 -53.62 47.18
CA ARG A 685 -6.74 -53.74 48.64
C ARG A 685 -8.10 -54.24 49.10
N THR A 686 -9.15 -53.89 48.36
CA THR A 686 -10.54 -54.21 48.75
C THR A 686 -11.16 -55.36 47.96
N SER A 687 -10.45 -55.90 46.95
CA SER A 687 -10.96 -56.90 46.00
C SER A 687 -12.29 -56.50 45.34
N LYS A 688 -12.55 -55.19 45.22
CA LYS A 688 -13.75 -54.62 44.60
C LYS A 688 -13.40 -54.09 43.21
N SER A 689 -14.17 -54.50 42.21
CA SER A 689 -14.06 -54.02 40.82
C SER A 689 -15.12 -52.98 40.45
N MET A 690 -16.03 -52.67 41.37
CA MET A 690 -17.17 -51.77 41.21
C MET A 690 -17.09 -50.65 42.23
N PHE A 691 -17.21 -49.41 41.79
CA PHE A 691 -17.12 -48.20 42.61
C PHE A 691 -18.34 -47.31 42.42
N GLU A 692 -18.84 -46.76 43.52
CA GLU A 692 -19.88 -45.73 43.48
C GLU A 692 -19.28 -44.35 43.21
N PHE A 693 -20.07 -43.47 42.57
CA PHE A 693 -19.66 -42.10 42.27
C PHE A 693 -19.20 -41.32 43.51
N GLN A 694 -19.79 -41.60 44.68
CA GLN A 694 -19.43 -40.96 45.93
C GLN A 694 -18.07 -41.43 46.46
N GLU A 695 -17.72 -42.71 46.27
CA GLU A 695 -16.41 -43.26 46.60
C GLU A 695 -15.32 -42.69 45.68
N LEU A 696 -15.60 -42.58 44.38
CA LEU A 696 -14.70 -41.92 43.42
C LEU A 696 -14.45 -40.46 43.81
N ARG A 697 -15.48 -39.76 44.28
CA ARG A 697 -15.39 -38.37 44.72
C ARG A 697 -14.60 -38.22 46.01
N GLN A 698 -14.72 -39.16 46.93
CA GLN A 698 -13.90 -39.20 48.14
C GLN A 698 -12.43 -39.44 47.80
N LEU A 699 -12.13 -40.41 46.93
CA LEU A 699 -10.77 -40.68 46.47
C LEU A 699 -10.13 -39.46 45.79
N ALA A 700 -10.90 -38.71 45.00
CA ALA A 700 -10.42 -37.48 44.36
C ALA A 700 -10.09 -36.38 45.39
N LYS A 701 -10.88 -36.27 46.46
CA LYS A 701 -10.62 -35.35 47.58
C LYS A 701 -9.36 -35.75 48.35
N ASP A 702 -9.18 -37.03 48.64
CA ASP A 702 -8.01 -37.55 49.36
C ASP A 702 -6.70 -37.30 48.60
N LEU A 703 -6.76 -37.33 47.27
CA LEU A 703 -5.63 -37.05 46.37
C LEU A 703 -5.45 -35.56 46.05
N GLN A 704 -6.25 -34.67 46.64
CA GLN A 704 -6.27 -33.23 46.38
C GLN A 704 -6.43 -32.88 44.88
N ILE A 705 -7.17 -33.69 44.13
CA ILE A 705 -7.44 -33.41 42.72
C ILE A 705 -8.63 -32.45 42.65
N GLN A 706 -8.33 -31.16 42.51
CA GLN A 706 -9.35 -30.15 42.27
C GLN A 706 -9.83 -30.23 40.81
N VAL A 707 -11.12 -30.55 40.65
CA VAL A 707 -11.81 -30.53 39.36
C VAL A 707 -13.12 -29.77 39.53
N VAL A 708 -13.39 -28.83 38.62
CA VAL A 708 -14.57 -27.95 38.66
C VAL A 708 -15.85 -28.73 38.39
N ASP A 709 -15.81 -29.65 37.42
CA ASP A 709 -16.88 -30.61 37.15
C ASP A 709 -16.37 -32.06 37.31
N PHE A 710 -16.71 -32.67 38.45
CA PHE A 710 -16.34 -34.05 38.74
C PHE A 710 -17.15 -35.06 37.90
N GLU A 711 -18.36 -34.69 37.46
CA GLU A 711 -19.20 -35.59 36.66
C GLU A 711 -18.68 -35.70 35.23
N GLY A 712 -18.30 -34.57 34.62
CA GLY A 712 -17.56 -34.53 33.36
C GLY A 712 -16.22 -35.26 33.43
N PHE A 713 -15.49 -35.17 34.54
CA PHE A 713 -14.22 -35.89 34.75
C PHE A 713 -14.39 -37.41 34.75
N VAL A 714 -15.40 -37.92 35.45
CA VAL A 714 -15.72 -39.36 35.46
C VAL A 714 -16.29 -39.81 34.10
N GLY A 715 -17.05 -38.94 33.42
CA GLY A 715 -17.50 -39.14 32.04
C GLY A 715 -16.33 -39.33 31.07
N ALA A 716 -15.30 -38.48 31.17
CA ALA A 716 -14.09 -38.59 30.36
C ALA A 716 -13.30 -39.89 30.63
N LEU A 717 -13.23 -40.35 31.89
CA LEU A 717 -12.63 -41.66 32.23
C LEU A 717 -13.41 -42.84 31.64
N ASN A 718 -14.71 -42.69 31.47
CA ASN A 718 -15.59 -43.67 30.85
C ASN A 718 -15.40 -43.70 29.32
N GLU A 719 -15.30 -42.53 28.68
CA GLU A 719 -15.00 -42.44 27.24
C GLU A 719 -13.59 -42.92 26.89
N GLN A 720 -12.62 -42.70 27.78
CA GLN A 720 -11.25 -43.19 27.62
C GLN A 720 -11.06 -44.67 27.94
N GLY A 721 -12.10 -45.36 28.45
CA GLY A 721 -12.09 -46.79 28.74
C GLY A 721 -11.32 -47.20 30.00
N TYR A 722 -11.05 -46.28 30.92
CA TYR A 722 -10.49 -46.61 32.25
C TYR A 722 -11.58 -47.04 33.23
N LEU A 723 -12.78 -46.48 33.09
CA LEU A 723 -13.98 -46.84 33.84
C LEU A 723 -15.07 -47.25 32.86
N LEU A 724 -15.99 -48.11 33.27
CA LEU A 724 -17.15 -48.49 32.48
C LEU A 724 -18.42 -48.33 33.30
N LYS A 725 -19.30 -47.43 32.87
CA LYS A 725 -20.57 -47.17 33.55
C LYS A 725 -21.48 -48.38 33.40
N LYS A 726 -21.81 -49.05 34.50
CA LYS A 726 -22.67 -50.25 34.52
C LYS A 726 -24.07 -49.98 35.08
N GLY A 727 -24.27 -48.88 35.79
CA GLY A 727 -25.56 -48.50 36.38
C GLY A 727 -25.64 -47.03 36.76
N HIS A 728 -26.72 -46.65 37.45
CA HIS A 728 -26.90 -45.27 37.92
C HIS A 728 -25.88 -44.95 39.00
N ARG A 729 -24.90 -44.09 38.68
CA ARG A 729 -23.78 -43.68 39.56
C ARG A 729 -22.84 -44.83 39.98
N THR A 730 -22.80 -45.93 39.24
CA THR A 730 -21.88 -47.06 39.47
C THR A 730 -20.96 -47.30 38.27
N TYR A 731 -19.66 -47.41 38.55
CA TYR A 731 -18.59 -47.50 37.57
C TYR A 731 -17.73 -48.72 37.85
N GLN A 732 -17.48 -49.53 36.83
CA GLN A 732 -16.57 -50.66 36.88
C GLN A 732 -15.17 -50.21 36.47
N LEU A 733 -14.15 -50.57 37.23
CA LEU A 733 -12.77 -50.34 36.82
C LEU A 733 -12.35 -51.33 35.74
N GLN A 734 -11.91 -50.81 34.60
CA GLN A 734 -11.41 -51.63 33.50
C GLN A 734 -9.89 -51.70 33.63
N THR A 735 -9.40 -52.84 34.11
CA THR A 735 -7.96 -53.13 34.18
C THR A 735 -7.36 -53.11 32.78
N ILE A 736 -6.31 -52.32 32.59
CA ILE A 736 -5.36 -52.46 31.47
C ILE A 736 -4.26 -53.42 31.90
#